data_AF-A0A160HUV2-F1
#
_entry.id   AF-A0A160HUV2-F1
#
_cell.length_a   1.000
_cell.length_b   1.000
_cell.length_c   1.000
_cell.angle_alpha   90.00
_cell.angle_beta   90.00
_cell.angle_gamma   90.00
#
_symmetry.space_group_name_H-M   'P 1'
#
loop_
_entity.id
_entity.type
_entity.pdbx_description
1 polymer ?
#
loop_
_entity_poly.entity_id
_entity_poly.type
_entity_poly.pdbx_seq_one_letter_code
_entity_poly.pdbx_strand_id
1 'polypeptide(L)'
;MILLAWWFLRHVEVEGPVIIWSKIMTNRRNPAPPAATLDINCDCKENVIDYLERAFPTQQMQVFVDDTGEERSMPMFDDEGRPVHNAEAIEKKQRLIEHLCALPPIKPALDGIIEHYGTEKVAEVTGRTKRLVTQGDGSQKLETRSARTNQSETDHFMDGRKNILVFSDAGGTGRSYHASLDADNRRQRVHFLLEPGWRADRAIQGLGRTHRTHQAETPLFRPVTTNCKGELRFTSTIARRLDSLGALTRGQRQTGGQNLFDPADNLESEYAKAALVTWFGLLAEGKLTSATLVDFQKRSGLKIASADGILEEDLPPIQRWLNRILALPIAMQNAIFDEFLALVEARISAARDAGTLDVGIETIQVESASVDEDIILRTDERTGATSHLLRIDLTTRYQPTTLERVLERREWSDGCILMRNTKSDKAALCEPSRHFMTEKGELIQRVILHRPLRREYHQLRDLEESAWVECAELRFAKLWLAEAEDSASRLHTETIHLATGLLLPIWSNLPRDYLEVNRIVDLEGRSWLGRIVYDTDVADVLKAFGVNSSVKLTDEAVVKALRENRSITIEQPFGAVLKRSRVAGDLRIEIAGVPADQIEWLKTIGCFTEIIAYRTRIFVPADNPEPVVRALLAPL
;
A
#
# COMPACT_ATOMS: atom_id res chain seq x y z
N MET A 1 11.68 -7.00 19.26
CA MET A 1 11.46 -8.16 20.19
C MET A 1 11.84 -7.94 21.67
N ILE A 2 12.84 -7.12 22.03
CA ILE A 2 13.40 -7.05 23.42
C ILE A 2 12.68 -6.04 24.33
N LEU A 3 12.28 -4.88 23.81
CA LEU A 3 11.69 -3.79 24.61
C LEU A 3 10.22 -4.03 24.98
N LEU A 4 9.55 -4.93 24.25
CA LEU A 4 8.11 -5.20 24.37
C LEU A 4 7.73 -5.95 25.66
N ALA A 5 8.55 -6.91 26.09
CA ALA A 5 8.30 -7.65 27.33
C ALA A 5 8.44 -6.74 28.54
N TRP A 6 9.54 -5.98 28.66
CA TRP A 6 9.77 -5.09 29.81
C TRP A 6 8.76 -3.95 29.92
N TRP A 7 8.27 -3.40 28.80
CA TRP A 7 7.19 -2.41 28.80
C TRP A 7 5.85 -3.03 29.24
N PHE A 8 5.50 -4.21 28.73
CA PHE A 8 4.28 -4.95 29.11
C PHE A 8 4.26 -5.29 30.61
N LEU A 9 5.42 -5.60 31.20
CA LEU A 9 5.56 -5.92 32.61
C LEU A 9 5.55 -4.70 33.55
N ARG A 10 5.77 -3.48 33.05
CA ARG A 10 5.81 -2.24 33.87
C ARG A 10 4.56 -1.37 33.80
N HIS A 11 3.79 -1.42 32.72
CA HIS A 11 2.73 -0.42 32.44
C HIS A 11 1.34 -1.02 32.23
N VAL A 12 1.20 -2.34 32.23
CA VAL A 12 -0.10 -2.99 32.04
C VAL A 12 -0.55 -3.59 33.36
N GLU A 13 -1.15 -2.75 34.23
CA GLU A 13 -2.15 -3.27 35.16
C GLU A 13 -3.34 -3.72 34.31
N VAL A 14 -3.44 -5.03 34.09
CA VAL A 14 -4.43 -5.60 33.20
C VAL A 14 -5.80 -5.63 33.91
N GLU A 15 -6.62 -4.59 33.74
CA GLU A 15 -8.06 -4.68 34.03
C GLU A 15 -8.76 -5.41 32.86
N GLY A 16 -8.90 -6.74 32.95
CA GLY A 16 -9.70 -7.54 32.03
C GLY A 16 -8.97 -8.70 31.31
N PRO A 17 -9.66 -9.49 30.46
CA PRO A 17 -9.02 -10.54 29.66
C PRO A 17 -8.11 -9.97 28.56
N VAL A 18 -6.85 -10.39 28.57
CA VAL A 18 -5.85 -10.02 27.56
C VAL A 18 -5.55 -11.17 26.64
N ILE A 19 -5.41 -10.84 25.35
CA ILE A 19 -4.96 -11.74 24.31
C ILE A 19 -3.68 -11.17 23.70
N ILE A 20 -2.68 -12.01 23.53
CA ILE A 20 -1.40 -11.68 22.93
C ILE A 20 -1.20 -12.60 21.73
N TRP A 21 -1.01 -12.01 20.56
CA TRP A 21 -0.78 -12.76 19.33
C TRP A 21 0.60 -12.43 18.73
N SER A 22 1.35 -13.49 18.42
CA SER A 22 2.55 -13.43 17.57
C SER A 22 2.58 -14.64 16.63
N LYS A 23 3.02 -14.41 15.40
CA LYS A 23 3.24 -15.47 14.41
C LYS A 23 4.48 -16.33 14.70
N ILE A 24 5.54 -15.76 15.29
CA ILE A 24 6.90 -16.36 15.33
C ILE A 24 7.24 -16.99 16.70
N MET A 25 6.28 -17.10 17.63
CA MET A 25 6.49 -17.70 18.97
C MET A 25 6.70 -19.24 18.99
N THR A 26 7.45 -19.78 18.04
CA THR A 26 7.93 -21.16 18.06
C THR A 26 9.43 -21.20 18.31
N ASN A 27 9.83 -21.44 19.56
CA ASN A 27 11.18 -21.92 19.82
C ASN A 27 11.19 -23.43 19.55
N ARG A 28 11.72 -23.85 18.40
CA ARG A 28 11.94 -25.28 18.09
C ARG A 28 13.34 -25.64 18.58
N ARG A 29 13.48 -26.11 19.81
CA ARG A 29 14.72 -26.77 20.28
C ARG A 29 14.46 -28.21 20.70
N ASN A 30 15.36 -29.09 20.27
CA ASN A 30 15.56 -30.40 20.88
C ASN A 30 16.36 -30.23 22.19
N PRO A 31 16.08 -31.02 23.24
CA PRO A 31 16.69 -30.83 24.56
C PRO A 31 18.20 -31.15 24.55
N ALA A 32 18.96 -30.38 25.32
CA ALA A 32 20.35 -30.69 25.69
C ALA A 32 20.40 -31.92 26.64
N PRO A 33 21.56 -32.61 26.77
CA PRO A 33 21.68 -33.83 27.56
C PRO A 33 21.45 -33.58 29.06
N PRO A 34 20.84 -34.53 29.79
CA PRO A 34 20.45 -34.35 31.18
C PRO A 34 21.62 -34.66 32.13
N ALA A 35 22.50 -33.69 32.43
CA ALA A 35 23.48 -33.87 33.51
C ALA A 35 24.06 -32.57 34.14
N ALA A 36 23.58 -31.39 33.78
CA ALA A 36 23.93 -30.15 34.48
C ALA A 36 22.65 -29.52 35.01
N THR A 37 22.69 -28.90 36.19
CA THR A 37 21.68 -27.93 36.65
C THR A 37 21.27 -27.09 35.44
N LEU A 38 20.00 -27.22 35.04
CA LEU A 38 19.50 -26.64 33.78
C LEU A 38 19.56 -25.12 33.91
N ASP A 39 20.67 -24.52 33.48
CA ASP A 39 20.76 -23.10 33.17
C ASP A 39 20.49 -22.94 31.67
N ILE A 40 19.22 -23.15 31.29
CA ILE A 40 18.81 -23.11 29.88
C ILE A 40 18.51 -21.66 29.52
N ASN A 41 19.40 -21.04 28.75
CA ASN A 41 19.15 -19.75 28.13
C ASN A 41 18.39 -19.91 26.80
N CYS A 42 17.15 -19.41 26.75
CA CYS A 42 16.27 -19.50 25.58
C CYS A 42 16.40 -18.33 24.59
N ASP A 43 17.52 -17.60 24.58
CA ASP A 43 17.69 -16.43 23.69
C ASP A 43 17.83 -16.76 22.19
N CYS A 44 17.75 -15.73 21.37
CA CYS A 44 17.86 -15.82 19.92
C CYS A 44 19.31 -15.86 19.41
N LYS A 45 20.32 -15.84 20.27
CA LYS A 45 21.72 -15.70 19.85
C LYS A 45 22.20 -16.91 19.10
N GLU A 46 21.76 -18.11 19.48
CA GLU A 46 22.15 -19.34 18.79
C GLU A 46 21.82 -19.27 17.30
N ASN A 47 20.66 -18.77 16.90
CA ASN A 47 20.33 -18.61 15.47
C ASN A 47 21.28 -17.65 14.74
N VAL A 48 21.72 -16.60 15.43
CA VAL A 48 22.68 -15.63 14.88
C VAL A 48 24.08 -16.25 14.81
N ILE A 49 24.49 -16.98 15.85
CA ILE A 49 25.77 -17.68 15.91
C ILE A 49 25.82 -18.75 14.82
N ASP A 50 24.82 -19.61 14.70
CA ASP A 50 24.70 -20.62 13.63
C ASP A 50 24.79 -19.99 12.24
N TYR A 51 24.14 -18.84 12.06
CA TYR A 51 24.22 -18.09 10.81
C TYR A 51 25.64 -17.58 10.54
N LEU A 52 26.29 -16.97 11.53
CA LEU A 52 27.67 -16.49 11.40
C LEU A 52 28.65 -17.64 11.19
N GLU A 53 28.47 -18.78 11.85
CA GLU A 53 29.31 -19.94 11.67
C GLU A 53 29.29 -20.46 10.23
N ARG A 54 28.10 -20.47 9.61
CA ARG A 54 27.84 -21.02 8.27
C ARG A 54 28.06 -20.02 7.13
N ALA A 55 27.72 -18.75 7.32
CA ALA A 55 27.57 -17.78 6.25
C ALA A 55 28.51 -16.56 6.34
N PHE A 56 29.32 -16.44 7.40
CA PHE A 56 30.27 -15.33 7.48
C PHE A 56 31.34 -15.48 6.38
N PRO A 57 31.56 -14.44 5.55
CA PRO A 57 32.48 -14.52 4.41
C PRO A 57 33.92 -14.61 4.91
N THR A 58 34.49 -15.82 4.84
CA THR A 58 35.88 -16.09 5.22
C THR A 58 36.73 -16.51 4.04
N GLN A 59 36.14 -16.81 2.89
CA GLN A 59 36.88 -17.18 1.69
C GLN A 59 37.63 -15.96 1.14
N GLN A 60 38.91 -16.17 0.82
CA GLN A 60 39.76 -15.18 0.17
C GLN A 60 39.22 -14.90 -1.23
N MET A 61 39.22 -13.63 -1.64
CA MET A 61 38.91 -13.24 -3.02
C MET A 61 40.22 -13.04 -3.79
N GLN A 62 40.24 -13.46 -5.05
CA GLN A 62 41.30 -13.15 -6.02
C GLN A 62 40.77 -12.20 -7.08
N VAL A 63 41.60 -11.24 -7.48
CA VAL A 63 41.28 -10.32 -8.58
C VAL A 63 41.76 -10.96 -9.88
N PHE A 64 40.89 -10.98 -10.88
CA PHE A 64 41.21 -11.38 -12.25
C PHE A 64 40.74 -10.30 -13.20
N VAL A 65 41.42 -10.16 -14.33
CA VAL A 65 40.99 -9.26 -15.40
C VAL A 65 40.14 -10.07 -16.36
N ASP A 66 38.92 -9.61 -16.61
CA ASP A 66 38.05 -10.28 -17.58
C ASP A 66 38.44 -9.93 -19.04
N ASP A 67 37.77 -10.57 -20.00
CA ASP A 67 38.02 -10.37 -21.43
C ASP A 67 37.75 -8.93 -21.92
N THR A 68 37.12 -8.09 -21.08
CA THR A 68 36.84 -6.68 -21.36
C THR A 68 37.90 -5.73 -20.78
N GLY A 69 38.87 -6.26 -20.04
CA GLY A 69 39.90 -5.48 -19.35
C GLY A 69 39.45 -4.95 -17.99
N GLU A 70 38.28 -5.34 -17.49
CA GLU A 70 37.79 -4.95 -16.17
C GLU A 70 38.32 -5.89 -15.09
N GLU A 71 38.82 -5.32 -13.98
CA GLU A 71 39.18 -6.09 -12.80
C GLU A 71 37.92 -6.58 -12.08
N ARG A 72 37.76 -7.90 -11.99
CA ARG A 72 36.69 -8.57 -11.27
C ARG A 72 37.26 -9.42 -10.15
N SER A 73 36.46 -9.63 -9.11
CA SER A 73 36.85 -10.47 -7.98
C SER A 73 36.09 -11.79 -8.02
N MET A 74 36.79 -12.91 -7.79
CA MET A 74 36.18 -14.22 -7.63
C MET A 74 36.72 -14.94 -6.38
N PRO A 75 35.98 -15.89 -5.79
CA PRO A 75 36.48 -16.67 -4.67
C PRO A 75 37.71 -17.49 -5.05
N MET A 76 38.73 -17.49 -4.19
CA MET A 76 39.99 -18.18 -4.40
C MET A 76 39.88 -19.64 -3.97
N PHE A 77 40.45 -20.54 -4.78
CA PHE A 77 40.62 -21.96 -4.50
C PHE A 77 42.10 -22.31 -4.61
N ASP A 78 42.55 -23.31 -3.84
CA ASP A 78 43.91 -23.85 -3.98
C ASP A 78 44.02 -24.78 -5.20
N ASP A 79 45.22 -25.29 -5.46
CA ASP A 79 45.51 -26.16 -6.60
C ASP A 79 44.70 -27.48 -6.56
N GLU A 80 44.19 -27.87 -5.39
CA GLU A 80 43.32 -29.03 -5.21
C GLU A 80 41.81 -28.67 -5.24
N GLY A 81 41.46 -27.41 -5.56
CA GLY A 81 40.08 -26.95 -5.66
C GLY A 81 39.39 -26.72 -4.31
N ARG A 82 40.13 -26.61 -3.21
CA ARG A 82 39.58 -26.33 -1.87
C ARG A 82 39.50 -24.81 -1.65
N PRO A 83 38.46 -24.29 -0.97
CA PRO A 83 38.35 -22.87 -0.67
C PRO A 83 39.54 -22.36 0.14
N VAL A 84 40.21 -21.31 -0.33
CA VAL A 84 41.26 -20.61 0.43
C VAL A 84 40.58 -19.63 1.37
N HIS A 85 40.87 -19.71 2.67
CA HIS A 85 40.29 -18.80 3.65
C HIS A 85 41.26 -17.71 4.10
N ASN A 86 40.74 -16.50 4.27
CA ASN A 86 41.47 -15.36 4.79
C ASN A 86 41.54 -15.44 6.33
N ALA A 87 42.77 -15.46 6.88
CA ALA A 87 42.99 -15.57 8.33
C ALA A 87 42.39 -14.40 9.13
N GLU A 88 42.47 -13.17 8.62
CA GLU A 88 41.88 -11.98 9.27
C GLU A 88 40.34 -12.07 9.29
N ALA A 89 39.72 -12.59 8.22
CA ALA A 89 38.28 -12.77 8.15
C ALA A 89 37.79 -13.86 9.12
N ILE A 90 38.56 -14.96 9.28
CA ILE A 90 38.30 -15.98 10.31
C ILE A 90 38.40 -15.36 11.71
N GLU A 91 39.43 -14.57 11.97
CA GLU A 91 39.62 -13.91 13.26
C GLU A 91 38.48 -12.92 13.57
N LYS A 92 38.04 -12.14 12.58
CA LYS A 92 36.86 -11.25 12.69
C LYS A 92 35.58 -12.04 13.00
N LYS A 93 35.37 -13.19 12.35
CA LYS A 93 34.24 -14.08 12.63
C LYS A 93 34.27 -14.52 14.09
N GLN A 94 35.43 -15.00 14.57
CA GLN A 94 35.57 -15.49 15.94
C GLN A 94 35.38 -14.38 16.97
N ARG A 95 36.02 -13.22 16.80
CA ARG A 95 35.83 -12.06 17.68
C ARG A 95 34.37 -11.60 17.76
N LEU A 96 33.64 -11.64 16.64
CA LEU A 96 32.21 -11.30 16.62
C LEU A 96 31.36 -12.33 17.38
N ILE A 97 31.62 -13.62 17.18
CA ILE A 97 30.93 -14.70 17.91
C ILE A 97 31.21 -14.58 19.42
N GLU A 98 32.49 -14.42 19.82
CA GLU A 98 32.90 -14.21 21.21
C GLU A 98 32.17 -13.03 21.85
N HIS A 99 32.13 -11.89 21.15
CA HIS A 99 31.42 -10.71 21.64
C HIS A 99 29.93 -10.97 21.82
N LEU A 100 29.26 -11.58 20.84
CA LEU A 100 27.83 -11.90 20.91
C LEU A 100 27.52 -12.87 22.07
N CYS A 101 28.37 -13.88 22.28
CA CYS A 101 28.26 -14.81 23.39
C CYS A 101 28.40 -14.13 24.75
N ALA A 102 29.24 -13.08 24.85
CA ALA A 102 29.44 -12.32 26.08
C ALA A 102 28.31 -11.34 26.41
N LEU A 103 27.42 -11.00 25.47
CA LEU A 103 26.28 -10.13 25.74
C LEU A 103 25.31 -10.80 26.75
N PRO A 104 24.50 -10.02 27.49
CA PRO A 104 23.48 -10.60 28.38
C PRO A 104 22.45 -11.42 27.58
N PRO A 105 21.82 -12.44 28.19
CA PRO A 105 20.78 -13.24 27.54
C PRO A 105 19.56 -12.39 27.21
N ILE A 106 19.01 -12.59 26.01
CA ILE A 106 17.81 -11.88 25.56
C ILE A 106 16.62 -12.82 25.69
N LYS A 107 15.82 -12.65 26.73
CA LYS A 107 14.65 -13.49 26.99
C LYS A 107 13.59 -13.32 25.88
N PRO A 108 13.07 -14.42 25.30
CA PRO A 108 11.92 -14.35 24.41
C PRO A 108 10.69 -13.76 25.11
N ALA A 109 9.84 -13.04 24.38
CA ALA A 109 8.68 -12.36 24.96
C ALA A 109 7.72 -13.31 25.70
N LEU A 110 7.45 -14.50 25.15
CA LEU A 110 6.58 -15.49 25.77
C LEU A 110 7.15 -16.03 27.09
N ASP A 111 8.44 -16.33 27.12
CA ASP A 111 9.09 -16.83 28.33
C ASP A 111 9.13 -15.72 29.41
N GLY A 112 9.37 -14.47 29.02
CA GLY A 112 9.29 -13.32 29.95
C GLY A 112 7.87 -13.08 30.50
N ILE A 113 6.84 -13.27 29.70
CA ILE A 113 5.43 -13.19 30.15
C ILE A 113 5.11 -14.32 31.14
N ILE A 114 5.51 -15.56 30.82
CA ILE A 114 5.26 -16.72 31.69
C ILE A 114 6.03 -16.57 33.01
N GLU A 115 7.28 -16.14 32.97
CA GLU A 115 8.11 -15.93 34.18
C GLU A 115 7.50 -14.88 35.11
N HIS A 116 6.98 -13.79 34.56
CA HIS A 116 6.41 -12.71 35.38
C HIS A 116 5.01 -13.03 35.93
N TYR A 117 4.10 -13.51 35.08
CA TYR A 117 2.70 -13.72 35.47
C TYR A 117 2.42 -15.13 36.00
N GLY A 118 3.34 -16.06 35.78
CA GLY A 118 3.20 -17.47 36.11
C GLY A 118 2.30 -18.24 35.14
N THR A 119 2.45 -19.56 35.14
CA THR A 119 1.63 -20.48 34.34
C THR A 119 0.16 -20.50 34.77
N GLU A 120 -0.14 -20.10 36.01
CA GLU A 120 -1.52 -20.07 36.53
C GLU A 120 -2.36 -18.96 35.91
N LYS A 121 -1.78 -17.83 35.51
CA LYS A 121 -2.50 -16.69 34.92
C LYS A 121 -2.47 -16.68 33.39
N VAL A 122 -1.47 -17.36 32.81
CA VAL A 122 -1.18 -17.36 31.36
C VAL A 122 -1.62 -18.66 30.70
N ALA A 123 -2.56 -18.57 29.78
CA ALA A 123 -2.96 -19.61 28.86
C ALA A 123 -2.07 -19.59 27.63
N GLU A 124 -1.22 -20.62 27.47
CA GLU A 124 -0.36 -20.74 26.30
C GLU A 124 -1.03 -21.64 25.25
N VAL A 125 -1.30 -21.10 24.05
CA VAL A 125 -1.87 -21.80 22.90
C VAL A 125 -0.96 -21.63 21.67
N THR A 126 0.26 -22.14 21.82
CA THR A 126 1.31 -22.07 20.79
C THR A 126 1.63 -23.44 20.22
N GLY A 127 2.45 -23.49 19.17
CA GLY A 127 3.00 -24.73 18.62
C GLY A 127 4.21 -25.29 19.40
N ARG A 128 4.58 -24.72 20.56
CA ARG A 128 5.70 -25.23 21.37
C ARG A 128 5.33 -26.57 22.00
N THR A 129 6.23 -27.54 21.90
CA THR A 129 6.09 -28.87 22.53
C THR A 129 6.66 -28.91 23.95
N LYS A 130 7.46 -27.91 24.34
CA LYS A 130 8.01 -27.77 25.69
C LYS A 130 8.10 -26.30 26.09
N ARG A 131 7.92 -26.02 27.39
CA ARG A 131 8.16 -24.71 28.01
C ARG A 131 9.06 -24.84 29.24
N LEU A 132 9.80 -23.78 29.53
CA LEU A 132 10.61 -23.67 30.74
C LEU A 132 9.78 -22.95 31.81
N VAL A 133 9.73 -23.50 33.01
CA VAL A 133 9.01 -22.93 34.15
C VAL A 133 9.99 -22.72 35.29
N THR A 134 10.09 -21.49 35.76
CA THR A 134 10.88 -21.14 36.95
C THR A 134 10.04 -21.41 38.19
N GLN A 135 10.59 -22.20 39.10
CA GLN A 135 9.97 -22.51 40.39
C GLN A 135 10.28 -21.42 41.42
N GLY A 136 9.52 -21.40 42.52
CA GLY A 136 9.69 -20.41 43.59
C GLY A 136 11.05 -20.45 44.30
N ASP A 137 11.79 -21.55 44.17
CA ASP A 137 13.16 -21.73 44.68
C ASP A 137 14.24 -21.28 43.67
N GLY A 138 13.85 -20.72 42.51
CA GLY A 138 14.75 -20.32 41.43
C GLY A 138 15.19 -21.46 40.52
N SER A 139 14.77 -22.71 40.78
CA SER A 139 15.09 -23.84 39.90
C SER A 139 14.25 -23.81 38.62
N GLN A 140 14.81 -24.34 37.52
CA GLN A 140 14.12 -24.44 36.24
C GLN A 140 13.58 -25.85 36.01
N LYS A 141 12.32 -25.95 35.56
CA LYS A 141 11.68 -27.20 35.16
C LYS A 141 11.21 -27.14 33.72
N LEU A 142 11.51 -28.18 32.95
CA LEU A 142 11.00 -28.33 31.60
C LEU A 142 9.65 -29.05 31.62
N GLU A 143 8.61 -28.42 31.09
CA GLU A 143 7.26 -28.96 31.01
C GLU A 143 6.90 -29.30 29.56
N THR A 144 6.38 -30.50 29.33
CA THR A 144 5.93 -30.96 28.01
C THR A 144 4.51 -30.48 27.72
N ARG A 145 4.27 -30.00 26.51
CA ARG A 145 2.98 -29.49 26.02
C ARG A 145 2.51 -30.31 24.82
N SER A 146 1.20 -30.48 24.73
CA SER A 146 0.52 -31.23 23.67
C SER A 146 -0.68 -30.47 23.13
N ALA A 147 -1.29 -30.96 22.04
CA ALA A 147 -2.55 -30.40 21.54
C ALA A 147 -3.68 -30.45 22.58
N ARG A 148 -3.67 -31.45 23.48
CA ARG A 148 -4.62 -31.55 24.60
C ARG A 148 -4.36 -30.46 25.66
N THR A 149 -3.08 -30.13 25.92
CA THR A 149 -2.70 -29.00 26.76
C THR A 149 -3.23 -27.69 26.17
N ASN A 150 -3.08 -27.46 24.85
CA ASN A 150 -3.63 -26.27 24.18
C ASN A 150 -5.16 -26.15 24.32
N GLN A 151 -5.88 -27.28 24.33
CA GLN A 151 -7.33 -27.28 24.54
C GLN A 151 -7.68 -26.83 25.96
N SER A 152 -7.09 -27.46 26.96
CA SER A 152 -7.31 -27.10 28.36
C SER A 152 -6.94 -25.63 28.65
N GLU A 153 -5.85 -25.13 28.06
CA GLU A 153 -5.46 -23.72 28.19
C GLU A 153 -6.48 -22.76 27.54
N THR A 154 -7.09 -23.17 26.41
CA THR A 154 -8.16 -22.41 25.77
C THR A 154 -9.40 -22.37 26.66
N ASP A 155 -9.82 -23.52 27.17
CA ASP A 155 -11.01 -23.65 28.02
C ASP A 155 -10.82 -22.82 29.30
N HIS A 156 -9.66 -22.89 29.95
CA HIS A 156 -9.35 -22.08 31.12
C HIS A 156 -9.43 -20.56 30.87
N PHE A 157 -9.07 -20.09 29.67
CA PHE A 157 -9.22 -18.69 29.30
C PHE A 157 -10.69 -18.30 29.04
N MET A 158 -11.42 -19.15 28.32
CA MET A 158 -12.83 -18.94 27.98
C MET A 158 -13.76 -19.05 29.19
N ASP A 159 -13.39 -19.84 30.19
CA ASP A 159 -14.07 -19.95 31.50
C ASP A 159 -13.66 -18.81 32.46
N GLY A 160 -12.65 -18.01 32.11
CA GLY A 160 -12.16 -16.92 32.96
C GLY A 160 -11.26 -17.33 34.11
N ARG A 161 -10.82 -18.60 34.18
CA ARG A 161 -9.82 -19.09 35.13
C ARG A 161 -8.44 -18.48 34.87
N LYS A 162 -8.13 -18.22 33.60
CA LYS A 162 -6.92 -17.51 33.15
C LYS A 162 -7.30 -16.21 32.48
N ASN A 163 -6.59 -15.14 32.82
CA ASN A 163 -6.87 -13.80 32.30
C ASN A 163 -6.00 -13.42 31.10
N ILE A 164 -4.90 -14.13 30.86
CA ILE A 164 -3.96 -13.83 29.77
C ILE A 164 -3.93 -15.03 28.83
N LEU A 165 -4.16 -14.81 27.54
CA LEU A 165 -4.00 -15.82 26.49
C LEU A 165 -2.87 -15.41 25.56
N VAL A 166 -1.91 -16.30 25.32
CA VAL A 166 -0.90 -16.11 24.28
C VAL A 166 -1.06 -17.19 23.22
N PHE A 167 -1.27 -16.81 21.96
CA PHE A 167 -1.44 -17.78 20.88
C PHE A 167 -0.57 -17.50 19.66
N SER A 168 -0.28 -18.56 18.89
CA SER A 168 0.38 -18.47 17.59
C SER A 168 -0.41 -19.17 16.48
N ASP A 169 -0.02 -18.94 15.22
CA ASP A 169 -0.67 -19.55 14.04
C ASP A 169 -0.74 -21.08 14.17
N ALA A 170 0.37 -21.70 14.59
CA ALA A 170 0.51 -23.14 14.72
C ALA A 170 -0.30 -23.75 15.89
N GLY A 171 -0.56 -22.98 16.95
CA GLY A 171 -1.26 -23.47 18.14
C GLY A 171 -2.77 -23.24 18.12
N GLY A 172 -3.24 -22.18 17.45
CA GLY A 172 -4.64 -21.76 17.50
C GLY A 172 -5.50 -22.15 16.29
N THR A 173 -5.02 -23.00 15.38
CA THR A 173 -5.81 -23.43 14.21
C THR A 173 -7.16 -24.01 14.64
N GLY A 174 -8.24 -23.48 14.08
CA GLY A 174 -9.62 -23.90 14.40
C GLY A 174 -10.18 -23.38 15.72
N ARG A 175 -9.44 -22.55 16.48
CA ARG A 175 -9.87 -22.05 17.79
C ARG A 175 -10.39 -20.61 17.72
N SER A 176 -11.23 -20.27 18.68
CA SER A 176 -11.87 -18.96 18.81
C SER A 176 -11.78 -18.47 20.25
N TYR A 177 -11.46 -17.18 20.42
CA TYR A 177 -11.16 -16.55 21.71
C TYR A 177 -11.95 -15.24 21.94
N HIS A 178 -12.90 -14.96 21.04
CA HIS A 178 -13.82 -13.83 21.17
C HIS A 178 -14.63 -13.91 22.48
N ALA A 179 -15.21 -12.79 22.89
CA ALA A 179 -16.14 -12.75 24.02
C ALA A 179 -17.48 -13.40 23.61
N SER A 180 -17.50 -14.71 23.38
CA SER A 180 -18.69 -15.44 22.92
C SER A 180 -19.85 -15.33 23.91
N LEU A 181 -21.06 -15.21 23.40
CA LEU A 181 -22.28 -15.29 24.22
C LEU A 181 -22.46 -16.68 24.87
N ASP A 182 -21.85 -17.72 24.30
CA ASP A 182 -21.90 -19.09 24.81
C ASP A 182 -20.85 -19.39 25.89
N ALA A 183 -19.89 -18.48 26.10
CA ALA A 183 -18.83 -18.65 27.08
C ALA A 183 -19.16 -17.95 28.41
N ASP A 184 -18.57 -18.45 29.50
CA ASP A 184 -18.71 -17.82 30.83
C ASP A 184 -17.97 -16.47 30.87
N ASN A 185 -16.75 -16.40 30.32
CA ASN A 185 -15.99 -15.17 30.28
C ASN A 185 -16.43 -14.27 29.10
N ARG A 186 -17.42 -13.42 29.32
CA ARG A 186 -17.97 -12.50 28.31
C ARG A 186 -17.34 -11.10 28.30
N ARG A 187 -16.32 -10.86 29.13
CA ARG A 187 -15.65 -9.54 29.27
C ARG A 187 -14.96 -9.10 27.98
N GLN A 188 -14.85 -7.79 27.73
CA GLN A 188 -14.15 -7.24 26.56
C GLN A 188 -12.71 -7.76 26.46
N ARG A 189 -12.27 -8.14 25.26
CA ARG A 189 -10.90 -8.64 25.02
C ARG A 189 -9.97 -7.50 24.65
N VAL A 190 -8.83 -7.37 25.34
CA VAL A 190 -7.74 -6.49 24.90
C VAL A 190 -6.71 -7.32 24.14
N HIS A 191 -6.65 -7.17 22.83
CA HIS A 191 -5.79 -7.94 21.94
C HIS A 191 -4.52 -7.16 21.60
N PHE A 192 -3.40 -7.54 22.20
CA PHE A 192 -2.08 -7.04 21.87
C PHE A 192 -1.49 -7.78 20.67
N LEU A 193 -1.11 -7.01 19.67
CA LEU A 193 -0.51 -7.52 18.44
C LEU A 193 1.00 -7.26 18.48
N LEU A 194 1.77 -8.32 18.79
CA LEU A 194 3.23 -8.23 18.91
C LEU A 194 3.92 -8.38 17.55
N GLU A 195 3.55 -9.41 16.78
CA GLU A 195 4.21 -9.75 15.52
C GLU A 195 3.19 -10.33 14.52
N PRO A 196 2.45 -9.47 13.82
CA PRO A 196 1.60 -9.91 12.72
C PRO A 196 2.48 -10.42 11.60
N GLY A 197 2.13 -11.57 11.05
CA GLY A 197 2.84 -12.10 9.89
C GLY A 197 2.84 -11.15 8.69
N TRP A 198 3.85 -11.30 7.83
CA TRP A 198 3.97 -10.53 6.58
C TRP A 198 2.86 -10.79 5.55
N ARG A 199 2.09 -11.90 5.65
CA ARG A 199 0.96 -12.17 4.75
C ARG A 199 -0.37 -11.68 5.35
N ALA A 200 -1.12 -10.90 4.57
CA ALA A 200 -2.37 -10.28 5.01
C ALA A 200 -3.46 -11.31 5.36
N ASP A 201 -3.59 -12.38 4.56
CA ASP A 201 -4.53 -13.47 4.77
C ASP A 201 -4.38 -14.14 6.15
N ARG A 202 -3.15 -14.44 6.55
CA ARG A 202 -2.86 -15.05 7.85
C ARG A 202 -3.08 -14.09 9.02
N ALA A 203 -2.80 -12.81 8.83
CA ALA A 203 -3.02 -11.82 9.88
C ALA A 203 -4.50 -11.59 10.16
N ILE A 204 -5.32 -11.52 9.11
CA ILE A 204 -6.78 -11.48 9.20
C ILE A 204 -7.30 -12.73 9.93
N GLN A 205 -6.77 -13.91 9.61
CA GLN A 205 -7.14 -15.14 10.32
C GLN A 205 -6.80 -15.08 11.81
N GLY A 206 -5.65 -14.52 12.20
CA GLY A 206 -5.26 -14.31 13.59
C GLY A 206 -6.22 -13.39 14.35
N LEU A 207 -6.51 -12.21 13.77
CA LEU A 207 -7.44 -11.22 14.34
C LEU A 207 -8.88 -11.76 14.41
N GLY A 208 -9.30 -12.49 13.38
CA GLY A 208 -10.60 -13.16 13.32
C GLY A 208 -10.79 -14.26 14.37
N ARG A 209 -9.75 -14.67 15.11
CA ARG A 209 -9.94 -15.56 16.28
C ARG A 209 -10.49 -14.81 17.48
N THR A 210 -10.30 -13.50 17.56
CA THR A 210 -10.76 -12.65 18.66
C THR A 210 -11.99 -11.82 18.28
N HIS A 211 -12.20 -11.58 16.99
CA HIS A 211 -13.36 -10.86 16.47
C HIS A 211 -14.25 -11.80 15.63
N ARG A 212 -15.47 -12.06 16.10
CA ARG A 212 -16.41 -13.00 15.46
C ARG A 212 -17.84 -12.48 15.54
N THR A 213 -18.70 -12.99 14.66
CA THR A 213 -20.15 -12.89 14.87
C THR A 213 -20.53 -13.62 16.17
N HIS A 214 -21.60 -13.18 16.85
CA HIS A 214 -22.06 -13.77 18.12
C HIS A 214 -21.17 -13.48 19.36
N GLN A 215 -20.51 -12.32 19.39
CA GLN A 215 -19.76 -11.84 20.56
C GLN A 215 -20.62 -10.89 21.42
N ALA A 216 -20.50 -10.99 22.74
CA ALA A 216 -21.09 -10.09 23.73
C ALA A 216 -20.43 -8.71 23.69
N GLU A 217 -19.12 -8.66 23.46
CA GLU A 217 -18.32 -7.43 23.47
C GLU A 217 -17.34 -7.41 22.29
N THR A 218 -17.11 -6.22 21.74
CA THR A 218 -16.15 -6.01 20.65
C THR A 218 -14.73 -5.88 21.22
N PRO A 219 -13.74 -6.58 20.66
CA PRO A 219 -12.37 -6.54 21.17
C PRO A 219 -11.69 -5.19 20.90
N LEU A 220 -10.76 -4.82 21.78
CA LEU A 220 -9.85 -3.69 21.62
C LEU A 220 -8.52 -4.19 21.07
N PHE A 221 -8.17 -3.82 19.85
CA PHE A 221 -6.87 -4.15 19.25
C PHE A 221 -5.81 -3.10 19.63
N ARG A 222 -4.67 -3.55 20.14
CA ARG A 222 -3.50 -2.73 20.49
C ARG A 222 -2.27 -3.24 19.75
N PRO A 223 -1.95 -2.69 18.55
CA PRO A 223 -0.67 -2.95 17.91
C PRO A 223 0.45 -2.45 18.82
N VAL A 224 1.48 -3.28 19.02
CA VAL A 224 2.60 -2.94 19.88
C VAL A 224 3.84 -2.78 19.02
N THR A 225 4.41 -1.59 19.07
CA THR A 225 5.58 -1.20 18.30
C THR A 225 6.67 -0.73 19.26
N THR A 226 7.94 -0.88 18.87
CA THR A 226 9.05 -0.27 19.60
C THR A 226 9.37 1.12 19.06
N ASN A 227 10.27 1.83 19.72
CA ASN A 227 10.84 3.09 19.24
C ASN A 227 11.85 2.91 18.09
N CYS A 228 11.99 1.69 17.56
CA CYS A 228 12.73 1.43 16.33
C CYS A 228 11.83 1.75 15.14
N LYS A 229 12.08 2.86 14.44
CA LYS A 229 11.26 3.29 13.30
C LYS A 229 11.30 2.31 12.13
N GLY A 230 12.31 1.44 12.05
CA GLY A 230 12.31 0.29 11.15
C GLY A 230 11.08 -0.62 11.33
N GLU A 231 10.49 -0.66 12.53
CA GLU A 231 9.26 -1.41 12.78
C GLU A 231 8.00 -0.73 12.22
N LEU A 232 8.05 0.56 11.84
CA LEU A 232 6.91 1.27 11.22
C LEU A 232 6.46 0.60 9.91
N ARG A 233 7.37 -0.06 9.19
CA ARG A 233 7.02 -0.91 8.05
C ARG A 233 6.01 -2.00 8.41
N PHE A 234 6.15 -2.58 9.60
CA PHE A 234 5.21 -3.60 10.06
C PHE A 234 3.88 -2.95 10.42
N THR A 235 3.91 -1.79 11.09
CA THR A 235 2.71 -1.01 11.48
C THR A 235 1.88 -0.54 10.29
N SER A 236 2.51 0.02 9.25
CA SER A 236 1.85 0.47 8.03
C SER A 236 1.08 -0.64 7.32
N THR A 237 1.68 -1.83 7.33
CA THR A 237 1.11 -3.02 6.73
C THR A 237 -0.05 -3.58 7.55
N ILE A 238 -0.01 -3.46 8.89
CA ILE A 238 -1.10 -3.86 9.82
C ILE A 238 -2.27 -2.89 9.71
N ALA A 239 -1.99 -1.59 9.66
CA ALA A 239 -2.96 -0.50 9.57
C ALA A 239 -3.95 -0.73 8.42
N ARG A 240 -3.41 -0.93 7.20
CA ARG A 240 -4.18 -1.26 6.00
C ARG A 240 -5.09 -2.49 6.19
N ARG A 241 -4.63 -3.47 6.98
CA ARG A 241 -5.33 -4.75 7.21
C ARG A 241 -6.46 -4.61 8.23
N LEU A 242 -6.31 -3.76 9.26
CA LEU A 242 -7.37 -3.47 10.23
C LEU A 242 -8.50 -2.67 9.57
N ASP A 243 -8.16 -1.73 8.68
CA ASP A 243 -9.13 -0.95 7.91
C ASP A 243 -9.96 -1.83 6.96
N SER A 244 -9.31 -2.77 6.27
CA SER A 244 -9.96 -3.77 5.40
C SER A 244 -10.94 -4.71 6.16
N LEU A 245 -10.82 -4.83 7.48
CA LEU A 245 -11.68 -5.71 8.29
C LEU A 245 -12.93 -5.01 8.85
N GLY A 246 -13.10 -3.70 8.64
CA GLY A 246 -14.21 -2.94 9.20
C GLY A 246 -14.26 -2.95 10.74
N ALA A 247 -13.14 -3.28 11.40
CA ALA A 247 -13.06 -3.52 12.84
C ALA A 247 -13.03 -2.23 13.68
N LEU A 248 -12.96 -1.06 13.04
CA LEU A 248 -12.98 0.25 13.72
C LEU A 248 -14.41 0.77 13.76
N THR A 249 -15.05 0.70 14.93
CA THR A 249 -16.38 1.28 15.13
C THR A 249 -16.31 2.82 15.25
N ARG A 250 -17.42 3.48 14.89
CA ARG A 250 -17.62 4.94 14.74
C ARG A 250 -16.98 5.82 15.83
N GLY A 251 -16.92 5.34 17.08
CA GLY A 251 -16.35 6.08 18.22
C GLY A 251 -14.81 6.09 18.27
N GLN A 252 -14.14 5.01 17.86
CA GLN A 252 -12.67 4.92 17.90
C GLN A 252 -11.98 5.75 16.82
N ARG A 253 -12.69 6.09 15.74
CA ARG A 253 -12.19 6.98 14.68
C ARG A 253 -12.14 8.45 15.11
N GLN A 254 -12.94 8.87 16.10
CA GLN A 254 -13.07 10.28 16.50
C GLN A 254 -12.62 10.62 17.93
N THR A 255 -12.47 9.63 18.83
CA THR A 255 -12.12 9.90 20.25
C THR A 255 -10.81 9.27 20.72
N GLY A 256 -10.00 8.72 19.80
CA GLY A 256 -8.59 8.43 20.07
C GLY A 256 -7.75 9.68 19.79
N GLY A 257 -7.57 10.53 20.80
CA GLY A 257 -6.58 11.61 20.71
C GLY A 257 -5.21 11.01 20.34
N GLN A 258 -4.65 11.51 19.22
CA GLN A 258 -3.50 11.01 18.45
C GLN A 258 -3.81 9.90 17.43
N ASN A 259 -3.85 10.32 16.17
CA ASN A 259 -3.28 9.62 15.00
C ASN A 259 -3.19 8.10 15.13
N LEU A 260 -4.33 7.40 15.11
CA LEU A 260 -4.24 5.95 14.94
C LEU A 260 -3.77 5.60 13.53
N PHE A 261 -4.06 6.45 12.52
CA PHE A 261 -3.57 6.34 11.15
C PHE A 261 -3.47 7.72 10.49
N ASP A 262 -2.25 8.16 10.16
CA ASP A 262 -2.00 9.21 9.19
C ASP A 262 -1.79 8.55 7.81
N PRO A 263 -2.32 9.07 6.69
CA PRO A 263 -1.88 8.64 5.35
C PRO A 263 -0.35 8.59 5.19
N ALA A 264 0.40 9.38 5.98
CA ALA A 264 1.86 9.35 6.04
C ALA A 264 2.43 8.03 6.57
N ASP A 265 1.65 7.28 7.35
CA ASP A 265 2.04 5.96 7.83
C ASP A 265 2.00 4.91 6.71
N ASN A 266 1.39 5.17 5.54
CA ASN A 266 1.42 4.25 4.40
C ASN A 266 2.71 4.40 3.59
N LEU A 267 3.75 3.70 4.05
CA LEU A 267 5.09 3.69 3.43
C LEU A 267 5.17 3.00 2.06
N GLU A 268 4.09 2.44 1.52
CA GLU A 268 4.06 1.88 0.16
C GLU A 268 3.18 2.69 -0.82
N SER A 269 2.62 3.81 -0.37
CA SER A 269 1.83 4.73 -1.20
C SER A 269 2.65 5.35 -2.34
N GLU A 270 1.99 5.85 -3.37
CA GLU A 270 2.64 6.64 -4.44
C GLU A 270 3.33 7.88 -3.87
N TYR A 271 2.78 8.50 -2.81
CA TYR A 271 3.43 9.60 -2.11
C TYR A 271 4.74 9.16 -1.44
N ALA A 272 4.75 7.99 -0.79
CA ALA A 272 5.95 7.43 -0.16
C ALA A 272 7.02 7.03 -1.19
N LYS A 273 6.62 6.43 -2.32
CA LYS A 273 7.54 6.13 -3.43
C LYS A 273 8.16 7.40 -4.02
N ALA A 274 7.36 8.43 -4.25
CA ALA A 274 7.83 9.71 -4.76
C ALA A 274 8.71 10.47 -3.72
N ALA A 275 8.37 10.37 -2.43
CA ALA A 275 9.21 10.89 -1.35
C ALA A 275 10.56 10.19 -1.32
N LEU A 276 10.62 8.88 -1.56
CA LEU A 276 11.87 8.12 -1.57
C LEU A 276 12.81 8.57 -2.70
N VAL A 277 12.28 8.79 -3.91
CA VAL A 277 13.07 9.33 -5.03
C VAL A 277 13.65 10.71 -4.66
N THR A 278 12.85 11.54 -3.99
CA THR A 278 13.30 12.86 -3.49
C THR A 278 14.40 12.70 -2.44
N TRP A 279 14.22 11.75 -1.52
CA TRP A 279 15.19 11.45 -0.47
C TRP A 279 16.54 11.00 -1.06
N PHE A 280 16.54 10.16 -2.10
CA PHE A 280 17.79 9.79 -2.80
C PHE A 280 18.46 10.99 -3.46
N GLY A 281 17.70 11.90 -4.07
CA GLY A 281 18.24 13.15 -4.62
C GLY A 281 18.91 14.00 -3.55
N LEU A 282 18.23 14.23 -2.42
CA LEU A 282 18.79 15.00 -1.31
C LEU A 282 20.03 14.33 -0.69
N LEU A 283 20.07 13.00 -0.65
CA LEU A 283 21.24 12.23 -0.20
C LEU A 283 22.44 12.46 -1.13
N ALA A 284 22.22 12.41 -2.45
CA ALA A 284 23.28 12.63 -3.43
C ALA A 284 23.79 14.08 -3.43
N GLU A 285 22.90 15.05 -3.19
CA GLU A 285 23.25 16.46 -3.03
C GLU A 285 23.91 16.79 -1.68
N GLY A 286 23.99 15.84 -0.75
CA GLY A 286 24.58 16.04 0.58
C GLY A 286 23.76 16.95 1.50
N LYS A 287 22.45 17.08 1.25
CA LYS A 287 21.53 17.93 2.03
C LYS A 287 20.94 17.24 3.26
N LEU A 288 21.08 15.92 3.34
CA LEU A 288 20.60 15.12 4.47
C LEU A 288 21.60 15.11 5.61
N THR A 289 21.09 15.09 6.83
CA THR A 289 21.88 15.01 8.07
C THR A 289 21.99 13.58 8.59
N SER A 290 21.02 12.73 8.23
CA SER A 290 20.94 11.35 8.73
C SER A 290 22.07 10.44 8.24
N ALA A 291 22.57 10.66 7.03
CA ALA A 291 23.62 9.87 6.41
C ALA A 291 24.30 10.63 5.27
N THR A 292 25.56 10.31 5.00
CA THR A 292 26.22 10.70 3.74
C THR A 292 26.00 9.62 2.69
N LEU A 293 26.01 9.99 1.41
CA LEU A 293 25.85 9.04 0.30
C LEU A 293 26.83 7.86 0.41
N VAL A 294 28.12 8.14 0.64
CA VAL A 294 29.17 7.11 0.72
C VAL A 294 28.93 6.16 1.89
N ASP A 295 28.64 6.67 3.09
CA ASP A 295 28.39 5.85 4.26
C ASP A 295 27.10 5.02 4.11
N PHE A 296 26.04 5.62 3.56
CA PHE A 296 24.78 4.93 3.31
C PHE A 296 24.96 3.78 2.30
N GLN A 297 25.61 4.00 1.15
CA GLN A 297 25.85 2.93 0.16
C GLN A 297 26.70 1.81 0.75
N LYS A 298 27.75 2.15 1.51
CA LYS A 298 28.64 1.19 2.15
C LYS A 298 27.92 0.30 3.15
N ARG A 299 27.03 0.86 3.97
CA ARG A 299 26.31 0.10 5.02
C ARG A 299 25.10 -0.65 4.48
N SER A 300 24.34 -0.03 3.57
CA SER A 300 23.12 -0.63 3.02
C SER A 300 23.39 -1.63 1.90
N GLY A 301 24.55 -1.52 1.23
CA GLY A 301 24.86 -2.28 0.02
C GLY A 301 24.01 -1.88 -1.19
N LEU A 302 23.33 -0.72 -1.13
CA LEU A 302 22.56 -0.18 -2.26
C LEU A 302 23.44 0.72 -3.12
N LYS A 303 23.32 0.55 -4.44
CA LYS A 303 23.85 1.49 -5.43
C LYS A 303 22.80 2.55 -5.67
N ILE A 304 23.14 3.81 -5.42
CA ILE A 304 22.26 4.99 -5.57
C ILE A 304 22.86 5.94 -6.60
N ALA A 305 24.18 6.10 -6.58
CA ALA A 305 24.91 6.90 -7.54
C ALA A 305 26.08 6.10 -8.14
N SER A 306 26.44 6.48 -9.36
CA SER A 306 27.63 6.00 -10.06
C SER A 306 28.91 6.56 -9.42
N ALA A 307 30.07 6.07 -9.87
CA ALA A 307 31.37 6.58 -9.41
C ALA A 307 31.54 8.10 -9.67
N ASP A 308 30.82 8.63 -10.66
CA ASP A 308 30.84 10.04 -11.04
C ASP A 308 29.86 10.91 -10.22
N GLY A 309 29.15 10.33 -9.25
CA GLY A 309 28.21 11.04 -8.38
C GLY A 309 26.84 11.33 -9.00
N ILE A 310 26.55 10.76 -10.17
CA ILE A 310 25.26 10.86 -10.85
C ILE A 310 24.34 9.76 -10.30
N LEU A 311 23.07 10.09 -10.02
CA LEU A 311 22.08 9.10 -9.62
C LEU A 311 21.91 8.03 -10.70
N GLU A 312 21.82 6.77 -10.28
CA GLU A 312 21.51 5.66 -11.19
C GLU A 312 20.11 5.84 -11.78
N GLU A 313 19.92 5.46 -13.04
CA GLU A 313 18.61 5.53 -13.71
C GLU A 313 17.57 4.64 -13.00
N ASP A 314 17.99 3.43 -12.60
CA ASP A 314 17.17 2.48 -11.86
C ASP A 314 17.46 2.54 -10.35
N LEU A 315 16.79 3.48 -9.67
CA LEU A 315 16.90 3.62 -8.21
C LEU A 315 16.26 2.42 -7.47
N PRO A 316 16.78 2.04 -6.30
CA PRO A 316 16.22 0.94 -5.52
C PRO A 316 14.75 1.16 -5.15
N PRO A 317 13.87 0.16 -5.36
CA PRO A 317 12.46 0.29 -5.00
C PRO A 317 12.27 0.35 -3.49
N ILE A 318 11.15 0.94 -3.04
CA ILE A 318 10.87 1.20 -1.62
C ILE A 318 10.97 -0.06 -0.74
N GLN A 319 10.52 -1.22 -1.23
CA GLN A 319 10.62 -2.48 -0.50
C GLN A 319 12.07 -2.92 -0.29
N ARG A 320 12.93 -2.72 -1.29
CA ARG A 320 14.37 -3.04 -1.19
C ARG A 320 15.05 -2.07 -0.23
N TRP A 321 14.75 -0.78 -0.32
CA TRP A 321 15.26 0.24 0.59
C TRP A 321 14.87 -0.03 2.06
N LEU A 322 13.58 -0.25 2.33
CA LEU A 322 13.06 -0.59 3.65
C LEU A 322 13.71 -1.86 4.23
N ASN A 323 13.94 -2.89 3.41
CA ASN A 323 14.65 -4.10 3.84
C ASN A 323 16.10 -3.82 4.27
N ARG A 324 16.81 -2.92 3.59
CA ARG A 324 18.21 -2.62 3.88
C ARG A 324 18.37 -1.72 5.10
N ILE A 325 17.44 -0.79 5.33
CA ILE A 325 17.48 0.08 6.52
C ILE A 325 17.40 -0.72 7.81
N LEU A 326 16.65 -1.83 7.83
CA LEU A 326 16.55 -2.69 9.02
C LEU A 326 17.89 -3.23 9.53
N ALA A 327 18.92 -3.27 8.67
CA ALA A 327 20.27 -3.70 9.03
C ALA A 327 21.16 -2.57 9.57
N LEU A 328 20.70 -1.31 9.56
CA LEU A 328 21.47 -0.16 10.01
C LEU A 328 21.37 0.02 11.55
N PRO A 329 22.27 0.79 12.19
CA PRO A 329 22.13 1.13 13.60
C PRO A 329 20.81 1.86 13.89
N ILE A 330 20.14 1.57 15.01
CA ILE A 330 18.81 2.11 15.35
C ILE A 330 18.75 3.63 15.28
N ALA A 331 19.78 4.32 15.79
CA ALA A 331 19.84 5.79 15.74
C ALA A 331 19.84 6.32 14.30
N MET A 332 20.59 5.66 13.40
CA MET A 332 20.64 5.99 11.98
C MET A 332 19.32 5.67 11.29
N GLN A 333 18.72 4.51 11.59
CA GLN A 333 17.38 4.18 11.10
C GLN A 333 16.39 5.28 11.44
N ASN A 334 16.35 5.68 12.72
CA ASN A 334 15.41 6.67 13.21
C ASN A 334 15.61 8.02 12.51
N ALA A 335 16.85 8.49 12.38
CA ALA A 335 17.16 9.74 11.68
C ALA A 335 16.77 9.70 10.19
N ILE A 336 17.02 8.59 9.50
CA ILE A 336 16.60 8.42 8.10
C ILE A 336 15.08 8.44 7.98
N PHE A 337 14.38 7.73 8.88
CA PHE A 337 12.92 7.70 8.88
C PHE A 337 12.31 9.07 9.22
N ASP A 338 12.93 9.85 10.10
CA ASP A 338 12.50 11.23 10.38
C ASP A 338 12.51 12.11 9.13
N GLU A 339 13.64 12.14 8.42
CA GLU A 339 13.76 12.91 7.18
C GLU A 339 12.81 12.40 6.10
N PHE A 340 12.70 11.07 5.96
CA PHE A 340 11.81 10.46 4.98
C PHE A 340 10.33 10.73 5.26
N LEU A 341 9.88 10.55 6.51
CA LEU A 341 8.48 10.78 6.88
C LEU A 341 8.10 12.26 6.74
N ALA A 342 9.00 13.19 7.05
CA ALA A 342 8.78 14.61 6.80
C ALA A 342 8.52 14.91 5.31
N LEU A 343 9.22 14.24 4.39
CA LEU A 343 8.97 14.37 2.95
C LEU A 343 7.61 13.77 2.53
N VAL A 344 7.20 12.68 3.18
CA VAL A 344 5.89 12.05 2.95
C VAL A 344 4.77 12.96 3.44
N GLU A 345 4.87 13.47 4.67
CA GLU A 345 3.91 14.41 5.26
C GLU A 345 3.76 15.67 4.42
N ALA A 346 4.86 16.28 3.97
CA ALA A 346 4.83 17.45 3.11
C ALA A 346 4.09 17.18 1.79
N ARG A 347 4.28 16.00 1.19
CA ARG A 347 3.59 15.59 -0.04
C ARG A 347 2.12 15.31 0.18
N ILE A 348 1.76 14.70 1.31
CA ILE A 348 0.38 14.42 1.69
C ILE A 348 -0.36 15.71 1.99
N SER A 349 0.27 16.65 2.70
CA SER A 349 -0.28 17.99 2.91
C SER A 349 -0.52 18.68 1.58
N ALA A 350 0.46 18.69 0.67
CA ALA A 350 0.30 19.27 -0.66
C ALA A 350 -0.81 18.59 -1.47
N ALA A 351 -0.98 17.27 -1.36
CA ALA A 351 -2.06 16.53 -2.01
C ALA A 351 -3.43 16.83 -1.38
N ARG A 352 -3.48 17.00 -0.06
CA ARG A 352 -4.69 17.42 0.69
C ARG A 352 -5.08 18.83 0.28
N ASP A 353 -4.11 19.73 0.15
CA ASP A 353 -4.31 21.10 -0.32
C ASP A 353 -4.76 21.16 -1.77
N ALA A 354 -4.29 20.23 -2.59
CA ALA A 354 -4.73 20.05 -3.97
C ALA A 354 -6.08 19.33 -4.11
N GLY A 355 -6.66 18.80 -3.02
CA GLY A 355 -7.90 18.01 -3.06
C GLY A 355 -7.76 16.65 -3.75
N THR A 356 -6.53 16.13 -3.87
CA THR A 356 -6.20 14.87 -4.55
C THR A 356 -5.70 13.82 -3.55
N LEU A 357 -6.01 13.96 -2.27
CA LEU A 357 -5.57 13.04 -1.22
C LEU A 357 -6.55 11.87 -1.11
N ASP A 358 -6.08 10.69 -1.44
CA ASP A 358 -6.79 9.43 -1.31
C ASP A 358 -6.69 8.91 0.15
N VAL A 359 -7.83 8.89 0.83
CA VAL A 359 -7.97 8.45 2.23
C VAL A 359 -8.95 7.28 2.26
N GLY A 360 -8.41 6.07 2.41
CA GLY A 360 -9.16 4.81 2.40
C GLY A 360 -10.51 4.82 3.14
N ILE A 361 -11.48 4.16 2.49
CA ILE A 361 -12.93 4.21 2.73
C ILE A 361 -13.48 5.62 2.57
N GLU A 362 -13.64 6.02 1.32
CA GLU A 362 -14.41 7.20 0.98
C GLU A 362 -15.91 6.91 1.18
N THR A 363 -16.52 7.75 2.01
CA THR A 363 -17.98 7.82 2.05
C THR A 363 -18.40 8.85 1.02
N ILE A 364 -18.92 8.38 -0.11
CA ILE A 364 -19.44 9.22 -1.17
C ILE A 364 -20.89 9.57 -0.78
N GLN A 365 -21.10 10.81 -0.38
CA GLN A 365 -22.44 11.36 -0.17
C GLN A 365 -23.01 11.78 -1.52
N VAL A 366 -24.15 11.21 -1.88
CA VAL A 366 -24.85 11.51 -3.13
C VAL A 366 -26.24 12.07 -2.83
N GLU A 367 -26.78 12.86 -3.73
CA GLU A 367 -28.16 13.37 -3.63
C GLU A 367 -29.14 12.21 -3.80
N SER A 368 -28.89 11.36 -4.80
CA SER A 368 -29.63 10.12 -5.03
C SER A 368 -28.75 9.07 -5.71
N ALA A 369 -29.03 7.79 -5.44
CA ALA A 369 -28.44 6.67 -6.16
C ALA A 369 -29.53 5.68 -6.58
N SER A 370 -29.51 5.27 -7.84
CA SER A 370 -30.40 4.25 -8.39
C SER A 370 -29.61 3.10 -8.98
N VAL A 371 -29.93 1.88 -8.57
CA VAL A 371 -29.35 0.66 -9.15
C VAL A 371 -30.11 0.37 -10.45
N ASP A 372 -29.39 0.40 -11.57
CA ASP A 372 -29.92 0.16 -12.91
C ASP A 372 -29.75 -1.30 -13.34
N GLU A 373 -28.65 -1.94 -12.93
CA GLU A 373 -28.37 -3.35 -13.24
C GLU A 373 -27.76 -4.06 -12.02
N ASP A 374 -28.12 -5.32 -11.81
CA ASP A 374 -27.56 -6.18 -10.76
C ASP A 374 -27.16 -7.54 -11.34
N ILE A 375 -25.85 -7.77 -11.48
CA ILE A 375 -25.28 -8.99 -12.05
C ILE A 375 -24.68 -9.84 -10.93
N ILE A 376 -25.13 -11.09 -10.79
CA ILE A 376 -24.54 -12.04 -9.85
C ILE A 376 -23.22 -12.56 -10.42
N LEU A 377 -22.09 -12.23 -9.77
CA LEU A 377 -20.76 -12.72 -10.13
C LEU A 377 -20.50 -14.13 -9.60
N ARG A 378 -20.98 -14.43 -8.39
CA ARG A 378 -20.72 -15.72 -7.74
C ARG A 378 -21.76 -15.99 -6.66
N THR A 379 -22.13 -17.27 -6.50
CA THR A 379 -22.86 -17.76 -5.34
C THR A 379 -21.98 -18.75 -4.58
N ASP A 380 -21.82 -18.57 -3.27
CA ASP A 380 -21.08 -19.49 -2.43
C ASP A 380 -21.90 -20.77 -2.17
N GLU A 381 -21.40 -21.93 -2.60
CA GLU A 381 -22.13 -23.21 -2.53
C GLU A 381 -22.42 -23.69 -1.11
N ARG A 382 -21.68 -23.20 -0.10
CA ARG A 382 -21.82 -23.65 1.29
C ARG A 382 -22.72 -22.74 2.12
N THR A 383 -22.72 -21.44 1.83
CA THR A 383 -23.42 -20.42 2.63
C THR A 383 -24.60 -19.78 1.89
N GLY A 384 -24.71 -19.97 0.58
CA GLY A 384 -25.71 -19.31 -0.26
C GLY A 384 -25.49 -17.81 -0.44
N ALA A 385 -24.40 -17.25 0.11
CA ALA A 385 -24.08 -15.83 0.00
C ALA A 385 -23.65 -15.50 -1.44
N THR A 386 -24.15 -14.38 -1.96
CA THR A 386 -23.91 -13.94 -3.33
C THR A 386 -22.95 -12.75 -3.38
N SER A 387 -22.17 -12.69 -4.45
CA SER A 387 -21.34 -11.54 -4.83
C SER A 387 -21.95 -10.93 -6.09
N HIS A 388 -22.11 -9.62 -6.11
CA HIS A 388 -22.83 -8.88 -7.15
C HIS A 388 -21.94 -7.82 -7.79
N LEU A 389 -22.22 -7.48 -9.03
CA LEU A 389 -21.73 -6.29 -9.71
C LEU A 389 -22.94 -5.42 -10.04
N LEU A 390 -23.08 -4.30 -9.34
CA LEU A 390 -24.17 -3.35 -9.53
C LEU A 390 -23.76 -2.28 -10.52
N ARG A 391 -24.63 -1.92 -11.47
CA ARG A 391 -24.53 -0.64 -12.20
C ARG A 391 -25.39 0.37 -11.46
N ILE A 392 -24.78 1.45 -10.95
CA ILE A 392 -25.44 2.45 -10.13
C ILE A 392 -25.29 3.81 -10.80
N ASP A 393 -26.40 4.49 -11.02
CA ASP A 393 -26.42 5.90 -11.41
C ASP A 393 -26.41 6.76 -10.15
N LEU A 394 -25.34 7.53 -9.99
CA LEU A 394 -25.13 8.46 -8.89
C LEU A 394 -25.46 9.87 -9.35
N THR A 395 -26.32 10.55 -8.59
CA THR A 395 -26.53 11.99 -8.76
C THR A 395 -25.81 12.72 -7.63
N THR A 396 -24.77 13.46 -7.98
CA THR A 396 -23.97 14.27 -7.07
C THR A 396 -24.15 15.76 -7.36
N ARG A 397 -23.87 16.58 -6.35
CA ARG A 397 -23.77 18.03 -6.51
C ARG A 397 -22.32 18.40 -6.78
N TYR A 398 -22.07 19.30 -7.74
CA TYR A 398 -20.72 19.80 -7.93
C TYR A 398 -20.22 20.50 -6.65
N GLN A 399 -18.99 20.19 -6.24
CA GLN A 399 -18.33 20.83 -5.12
C GLN A 399 -17.26 21.81 -5.62
N PRO A 400 -17.60 23.07 -5.88
CA PRO A 400 -16.62 24.07 -6.28
C PRO A 400 -15.71 24.45 -5.11
N THR A 401 -14.47 24.78 -5.45
CA THR A 401 -13.50 25.34 -4.51
C THR A 401 -14.04 26.66 -3.95
N THR A 402 -14.06 26.79 -2.62
CA THR A 402 -14.57 28.01 -1.97
C THR A 402 -13.67 29.21 -2.21
N LEU A 403 -14.21 30.42 -2.03
CA LEU A 403 -13.44 31.65 -2.20
C LEU A 403 -12.30 31.74 -1.17
N GLU A 404 -12.57 31.34 0.07
CA GLU A 404 -11.58 31.35 1.15
C GLU A 404 -10.39 30.47 0.80
N ARG A 405 -10.65 29.24 0.32
CA ARG A 405 -9.63 28.26 -0.07
C ARG A 405 -8.72 28.76 -1.19
N VAL A 406 -9.28 29.45 -2.20
CA VAL A 406 -8.48 29.97 -3.31
C VAL A 406 -7.70 31.23 -2.92
N LEU A 407 -8.23 32.05 -2.02
CA LEU A 407 -7.51 33.22 -1.48
C LEU A 407 -6.39 32.80 -0.53
N GLU A 408 -6.61 31.83 0.35
CA GLU A 408 -5.54 31.22 1.15
C GLU A 408 -4.41 30.74 0.24
N ARG A 409 -4.72 30.02 -0.83
CA ARG A 409 -3.69 29.53 -1.77
C ARG A 409 -2.81 30.63 -2.36
N ARG A 410 -3.37 31.83 -2.59
CA ARG A 410 -2.61 33.01 -3.03
C ARG A 410 -1.63 33.49 -1.96
N GLU A 411 -1.96 33.35 -0.67
CA GLU A 411 -1.08 33.75 0.43
C GLU A 411 0.11 32.79 0.61
N TRP A 412 -0.07 31.51 0.30
CA TRP A 412 0.96 30.48 0.45
C TRP A 412 1.91 30.35 -0.76
N SER A 413 1.57 30.95 -1.91
CA SER A 413 2.35 30.83 -3.15
C SER A 413 2.76 32.18 -3.70
N ASP A 414 4.07 32.38 -3.86
CA ASP A 414 4.62 33.59 -4.46
C ASP A 414 4.27 33.70 -5.96
N GLY A 415 3.96 34.93 -6.41
CA GLY A 415 3.69 35.23 -7.82
C GLY A 415 2.28 34.91 -8.32
N CYS A 416 1.32 34.63 -7.42
CA CYS A 416 -0.07 34.41 -7.77
C CYS A 416 -0.80 35.70 -8.19
N ILE A 417 -1.53 35.68 -9.32
CA ILE A 417 -2.26 36.82 -9.87
C ILE A 417 -3.76 36.50 -9.95
N LEU A 418 -4.60 37.41 -9.45
CA LEU A 418 -6.05 37.31 -9.58
C LEU A 418 -6.49 37.84 -10.94
N MET A 419 -7.12 36.98 -11.74
CA MET A 419 -7.48 37.32 -13.12
C MET A 419 -8.99 37.24 -13.35
N ARG A 420 -9.47 38.08 -14.27
CA ARG A 420 -10.78 37.94 -14.91
C ARG A 420 -10.62 37.77 -16.41
N ASN A 421 -11.52 37.02 -17.01
CA ASN A 421 -11.61 36.93 -18.45
C ASN A 421 -12.53 38.04 -18.98
N THR A 422 -12.02 38.91 -19.85
CA THR A 422 -12.78 40.08 -20.37
C THR A 422 -13.93 39.71 -21.30
N LYS A 423 -13.91 38.51 -21.91
CA LYS A 423 -14.95 38.03 -22.83
C LYS A 423 -16.06 37.25 -22.12
N SER A 424 -15.71 36.48 -21.10
CA SER A 424 -16.65 35.59 -20.40
C SER A 424 -17.01 36.02 -18.99
N ASP A 425 -16.40 37.10 -18.48
CA ASP A 425 -16.55 37.61 -17.12
C ASP A 425 -16.32 36.54 -16.03
N LYS A 426 -15.49 35.54 -16.34
CA LYS A 426 -15.12 34.45 -15.43
C LYS A 426 -13.86 34.79 -14.63
N ALA A 427 -13.75 34.26 -13.41
CA ALA A 427 -12.60 34.47 -12.53
C ALA A 427 -11.62 33.28 -12.55
N ALA A 428 -10.32 33.56 -12.45
CA ALA A 428 -9.27 32.54 -12.27
C ALA A 428 -8.12 33.05 -11.39
N LEU A 429 -7.57 32.19 -10.54
CA LEU A 429 -6.31 32.45 -9.86
C LEU A 429 -5.18 31.89 -10.74
N CYS A 430 -4.26 32.75 -11.18
CA CYS A 430 -3.09 32.37 -11.94
C CYS A 430 -1.93 32.07 -10.99
N GLU A 431 -1.39 30.84 -11.03
CA GLU A 431 -0.24 30.40 -10.25
C GLU A 431 0.93 30.03 -11.18
N PRO A 432 2.15 30.53 -10.95
CA PRO A 432 3.33 30.09 -11.68
C PRO A 432 3.59 28.59 -11.52
N SER A 433 3.93 27.89 -12.61
CA SER A 433 4.22 26.46 -12.60
C SER A 433 5.68 26.17 -12.95
N ARG A 434 6.16 24.99 -12.54
CA ARG A 434 7.52 24.52 -12.84
C ARG A 434 7.75 24.54 -14.35
N HIS A 435 8.86 25.14 -14.76
CA HIS A 435 9.25 25.23 -16.16
C HIS A 435 9.53 23.85 -16.73
N PHE A 436 9.24 23.66 -18.01
CA PHE A 436 9.57 22.44 -18.73
C PHE A 436 10.54 22.76 -19.87
N MET A 437 11.57 21.94 -20.03
CA MET A 437 12.54 22.02 -21.11
C MET A 437 12.06 21.15 -22.27
N THR A 438 11.97 21.72 -23.47
CA THR A 438 11.72 20.92 -24.67
C THR A 438 12.92 20.02 -25.00
N GLU A 439 12.73 19.00 -25.83
CA GLU A 439 13.82 18.15 -26.35
C GLU A 439 14.91 18.95 -27.11
N LYS A 440 14.64 20.22 -27.45
CA LYS A 440 15.56 21.15 -28.11
C LYS A 440 16.27 22.11 -27.14
N GLY A 441 16.03 21.99 -25.83
CA GLY A 441 16.69 22.82 -24.81
C GLY A 441 16.07 24.20 -24.60
N GLU A 442 14.85 24.44 -25.07
CA GLU A 442 14.13 25.70 -24.84
C GLU A 442 13.29 25.64 -23.56
N LEU A 443 13.44 26.66 -22.71
CA LEU A 443 12.69 26.81 -21.46
C LEU A 443 11.28 27.35 -21.76
N ILE A 444 10.23 26.54 -21.55
CA ILE A 444 8.83 27.00 -21.67
C ILE A 444 8.28 27.31 -20.28
N GLN A 445 7.91 28.57 -20.07
CA GLN A 445 7.24 29.04 -18.86
C GLN A 445 5.75 28.71 -18.93
N ARG A 446 5.22 28.13 -17.85
CA ARG A 446 3.82 27.70 -17.74
C ARG A 446 3.18 28.30 -16.50
N VAL A 447 1.87 28.47 -16.58
CA VAL A 447 1.02 28.95 -15.51
C VAL A 447 -0.21 28.06 -15.38
N ILE A 448 -0.76 28.00 -14.17
CA ILE A 448 -1.98 27.26 -13.85
C ILE A 448 -3.07 28.27 -13.54
N LEU A 449 -4.16 28.24 -14.28
CA LEU A 449 -5.39 28.97 -13.96
C LEU A 449 -6.30 28.07 -13.15
N HIS A 450 -6.42 28.36 -11.86
CA HIS A 450 -7.40 27.71 -10.98
C HIS A 450 -8.78 28.34 -11.18
N ARG A 451 -9.79 27.50 -11.39
CA ARG A 451 -11.21 27.84 -11.52
C ARG A 451 -11.99 27.10 -10.44
N PRO A 452 -13.25 27.49 -10.13
CA PRO A 452 -14.05 26.84 -9.09
C PRO A 452 -14.13 25.32 -9.21
N LEU A 453 -14.29 24.77 -10.42
CA LEU A 453 -14.42 23.33 -10.65
C LEU A 453 -13.23 22.65 -11.32
N ARG A 454 -12.24 23.40 -11.80
CA ARG A 454 -11.16 22.84 -12.64
C ARG A 454 -9.88 23.65 -12.58
N ARG A 455 -8.80 23.06 -13.08
CA ARG A 455 -7.50 23.72 -13.29
C ARG A 455 -7.16 23.66 -14.77
N GLU A 456 -6.69 24.78 -15.32
CA GLU A 456 -6.29 24.89 -16.72
C GLU A 456 -4.81 25.23 -16.79
N TYR A 457 -4.04 24.52 -17.61
CA TYR A 457 -2.63 24.82 -17.82
C TYR A 457 -2.44 25.65 -19.07
N HIS A 458 -1.74 26.76 -18.96
CA HIS A 458 -1.43 27.66 -20.07
C HIS A 458 0.08 27.87 -20.19
N GLN A 459 0.58 28.13 -21.39
CA GLN A 459 1.92 28.71 -21.55
C GLN A 459 1.82 30.20 -21.23
N LEU A 460 2.87 30.79 -20.67
CA LEU A 460 2.83 32.20 -20.29
C LEU A 460 2.53 33.10 -21.49
N ARG A 461 3.16 32.83 -22.64
CA ARG A 461 2.91 33.54 -23.92
C ARG A 461 1.46 33.44 -24.39
N ASP A 462 0.83 32.28 -24.25
CA ASP A 462 -0.55 32.07 -24.68
C ASP A 462 -1.53 32.80 -23.74
N LEU A 463 -1.16 32.96 -22.47
CA LEU A 463 -1.92 33.73 -21.49
C LEU A 463 -1.85 35.24 -21.81
N GLU A 464 -0.71 35.77 -22.22
CA GLU A 464 -0.53 37.18 -22.61
C GLU A 464 -1.39 37.56 -23.83
N GLU A 465 -1.57 36.64 -24.77
CA GLU A 465 -2.43 36.81 -25.95
C GLU A 465 -3.91 36.52 -25.67
N SER A 466 -4.24 36.03 -24.47
CA SER A 466 -5.59 35.66 -24.09
C SER A 466 -6.44 36.84 -23.61
N ALA A 467 -7.73 36.58 -23.36
CA ALA A 467 -8.64 37.56 -22.78
C ALA A 467 -8.52 37.69 -21.25
N TRP A 468 -7.54 37.04 -20.61
CA TRP A 468 -7.34 37.08 -19.17
C TRP A 468 -6.55 38.32 -18.76
N VAL A 469 -7.13 39.12 -17.87
CA VAL A 469 -6.52 40.35 -17.35
C VAL A 469 -6.54 40.33 -15.84
N GLU A 470 -5.53 40.93 -15.22
CA GLU A 470 -5.50 41.12 -13.77
C GLU A 470 -6.72 41.92 -13.29
N CYS A 471 -7.22 41.57 -12.10
CA CYS A 471 -8.37 42.23 -11.51
C CYS A 471 -8.24 42.38 -9.99
N ALA A 472 -8.92 43.39 -9.45
CA ALA A 472 -8.98 43.62 -8.01
C ALA A 472 -9.71 42.48 -7.29
N GLU A 473 -9.27 42.18 -6.07
CA GLU A 473 -9.79 41.09 -5.24
C GLU A 473 -11.30 41.13 -5.03
N LEU A 474 -11.88 42.30 -4.78
CA LEU A 474 -13.35 42.46 -4.66
C LEU A 474 -14.09 42.00 -5.91
N ARG A 475 -13.54 42.26 -7.09
CA ARG A 475 -14.16 41.87 -8.37
C ARG A 475 -13.97 40.38 -8.62
N PHE A 476 -12.78 39.84 -8.33
CA PHE A 476 -12.51 38.41 -8.38
C PHE A 476 -13.46 37.62 -7.47
N ALA A 477 -13.58 38.02 -6.20
CA ALA A 477 -14.44 37.40 -5.20
C ALA A 477 -15.89 37.31 -5.67
N LYS A 478 -16.44 38.42 -6.20
CA LYS A 478 -17.80 38.45 -6.73
C LYS A 478 -18.02 37.46 -7.89
N LEU A 479 -17.08 37.41 -8.83
CA LEU A 479 -17.17 36.54 -10.00
C LEU A 479 -16.96 35.06 -9.63
N TRP A 480 -16.05 34.79 -8.70
CA TRP A 480 -15.79 33.44 -8.17
C TRP A 480 -17.00 32.89 -7.42
N LEU A 481 -17.58 33.67 -6.51
CA LEU A 481 -18.78 33.29 -5.77
C LEU A 481 -19.96 33.02 -6.70
N ALA A 482 -20.19 33.88 -7.70
CA ALA A 482 -21.27 33.69 -8.66
C ALA A 482 -21.09 32.39 -9.48
N GLU A 483 -19.87 32.08 -9.94
CA GLU A 483 -19.59 30.85 -10.67
C GLU A 483 -19.64 29.60 -9.77
N ALA A 484 -19.17 29.70 -8.53
CA ALA A 484 -19.25 28.63 -7.55
C ALA A 484 -20.71 28.34 -7.17
N GLU A 485 -21.54 29.34 -6.93
CA GLU A 485 -22.95 29.16 -6.58
C GLU A 485 -23.75 28.54 -7.75
N ASP A 486 -23.57 29.04 -8.98
CA ASP A 486 -24.15 28.44 -10.19
C ASP A 486 -23.70 26.98 -10.34
N SER A 487 -22.43 26.68 -10.11
CA SER A 487 -21.90 25.32 -10.18
C SER A 487 -22.49 24.41 -9.11
N ALA A 488 -22.53 24.87 -7.85
CA ALA A 488 -23.09 24.12 -6.73
C ALA A 488 -24.60 23.90 -6.87
N SER A 489 -25.30 24.71 -7.66
CA SER A 489 -26.72 24.49 -7.97
C SER A 489 -26.95 23.35 -8.96
N ARG A 490 -25.94 22.94 -9.72
CA ARG A 490 -26.05 21.91 -10.76
C ARG A 490 -25.84 20.51 -10.19
N LEU A 491 -26.69 19.60 -10.64
CA LEU A 491 -26.57 18.18 -10.40
C LEU A 491 -25.81 17.54 -11.56
N HIS A 492 -24.95 16.58 -11.22
CA HIS A 492 -24.25 15.74 -12.18
C HIS A 492 -24.63 14.30 -11.93
N THR A 493 -25.02 13.60 -13.00
CA THR A 493 -25.29 12.18 -12.94
C THR A 493 -24.14 11.43 -13.62
N GLU A 494 -23.58 10.47 -12.92
CA GLU A 494 -22.57 9.55 -13.44
C GLU A 494 -22.98 8.10 -13.15
N THR A 495 -22.62 7.21 -14.06
CA THR A 495 -22.83 5.77 -13.88
C THR A 495 -21.55 5.13 -13.40
N ILE A 496 -21.62 4.31 -12.36
CA ILE A 496 -20.50 3.53 -11.84
C ILE A 496 -20.86 2.05 -11.76
N HIS A 497 -19.84 1.19 -11.73
CA HIS A 497 -20.00 -0.23 -11.42
C HIS A 497 -19.46 -0.53 -10.02
N LEU A 498 -20.25 -1.18 -9.16
CA LEU A 498 -19.92 -1.48 -7.77
C LEU A 498 -19.98 -2.99 -7.52
N ALA A 499 -18.82 -3.61 -7.29
CA ALA A 499 -18.76 -4.99 -6.80
C ALA A 499 -19.15 -5.02 -5.31
N THR A 500 -20.20 -5.76 -4.94
CA THR A 500 -20.75 -5.81 -3.57
C THR A 500 -21.10 -7.24 -3.12
N GLY A 501 -21.54 -7.40 -1.88
CA GLY A 501 -21.82 -8.71 -1.26
C GLY A 501 -20.56 -9.35 -0.67
N LEU A 502 -20.40 -10.66 -0.87
CA LEU A 502 -19.25 -11.39 -0.33
C LEU A 502 -17.99 -11.13 -1.19
N LEU A 503 -17.17 -10.14 -0.81
CA LEU A 503 -16.02 -9.71 -1.63
C LEU A 503 -14.78 -10.60 -1.54
N LEU A 504 -14.55 -11.24 -0.38
CA LEU A 504 -13.33 -12.03 -0.15
C LEU A 504 -13.09 -13.15 -1.20
N PRO A 505 -14.10 -13.93 -1.63
CA PRO A 505 -13.92 -14.98 -2.63
C PRO A 505 -13.63 -14.46 -4.04
N ILE A 506 -14.03 -13.23 -4.37
CA ILE A 506 -13.83 -12.61 -5.68
C ILE A 506 -12.62 -11.68 -5.72
N TRP A 507 -11.95 -11.49 -4.58
CA TRP A 507 -10.91 -10.48 -4.37
C TRP A 507 -9.71 -10.61 -5.32
N SER A 508 -9.31 -11.83 -5.66
CA SER A 508 -8.18 -12.07 -6.56
C SER A 508 -8.46 -11.69 -8.01
N ASN A 509 -9.73 -11.56 -8.37
CA ASN A 509 -10.19 -11.36 -9.75
C ASN A 509 -10.65 -9.92 -10.00
N LEU A 510 -10.69 -9.07 -8.96
CA LEU A 510 -10.88 -7.64 -9.13
C LEU A 510 -9.52 -6.98 -9.43
N PRO A 511 -9.49 -5.81 -10.11
CA PRO A 511 -8.26 -5.09 -10.46
C PRO A 511 -7.32 -4.88 -9.26
N ARG A 512 -6.04 -4.62 -9.46
CA ARG A 512 -5.11 -4.34 -8.33
C ARG A 512 -4.83 -2.88 -8.10
N ASP A 513 -5.19 -2.03 -9.06
CA ASP A 513 -4.77 -0.64 -9.09
C ASP A 513 -5.58 0.25 -8.13
N TYR A 514 -6.81 -0.16 -7.77
CA TYR A 514 -7.73 0.65 -6.96
C TYR A 514 -8.41 -0.18 -5.86
N LEU A 515 -7.69 -0.45 -4.76
CA LEU A 515 -8.10 -1.43 -3.73
C LEU A 515 -9.13 -0.90 -2.71
N GLU A 516 -9.67 0.30 -2.91
CA GLU A 516 -10.58 0.94 -1.98
C GLU A 516 -11.96 0.27 -1.92
N VAL A 517 -12.55 0.30 -0.73
CA VAL A 517 -13.96 -0.06 -0.51
C VAL A 517 -14.71 1.24 -0.29
N ASN A 518 -15.64 1.55 -1.18
CA ASN A 518 -16.44 2.75 -1.17
C ASN A 518 -17.79 2.50 -0.50
N ARG A 519 -18.23 3.48 0.30
CA ARG A 519 -19.59 3.52 0.83
C ARG A 519 -20.34 4.67 0.18
N ILE A 520 -21.32 4.33 -0.64
CA ILE A 520 -22.22 5.31 -1.25
C ILE A 520 -23.42 5.45 -0.34
N VAL A 521 -23.75 6.67 0.07
CA VAL A 521 -24.90 6.97 0.92
C VAL A 521 -25.72 8.05 0.23
N ASP A 522 -27.00 7.76 0.00
CA ASP A 522 -27.94 8.77 -0.49
C ASP A 522 -28.60 9.55 0.66
N LEU A 523 -29.27 10.65 0.33
CA LEU A 523 -29.98 11.48 1.31
C LEU A 523 -31.17 10.76 1.97
N GLU A 524 -31.69 9.70 1.34
CA GLU A 524 -32.76 8.85 1.88
C GLU A 524 -32.22 7.83 2.92
N GLY A 525 -30.90 7.78 3.10
CA GLY A 525 -30.23 6.92 4.08
C GLY A 525 -29.97 5.49 3.58
N ARG A 526 -30.19 5.20 2.29
CA ARG A 526 -29.77 3.94 1.67
C ARG A 526 -28.26 3.96 1.51
N SER A 527 -27.65 2.80 1.74
CA SER A 527 -26.19 2.67 1.64
C SER A 527 -25.79 1.45 0.83
N TRP A 528 -24.89 1.66 -0.12
CA TRP A 528 -24.23 0.61 -0.88
C TRP A 528 -22.77 0.55 -0.47
N LEU A 529 -22.31 -0.64 -0.11
CA LEU A 529 -20.93 -0.87 0.29
C LEU A 529 -20.30 -1.83 -0.69
N GLY A 530 -19.21 -1.44 -1.31
CA GLY A 530 -18.57 -2.28 -2.31
C GLY A 530 -17.29 -1.66 -2.85
N ARG A 531 -16.74 -2.30 -3.86
CA ARG A 531 -15.55 -1.81 -4.56
C ARG A 531 -15.97 -1.28 -5.92
N ILE A 532 -15.58 -0.06 -6.24
CA ILE A 532 -15.84 0.51 -7.57
C ILE A 532 -14.95 -0.23 -8.58
N VAL A 533 -15.58 -0.68 -9.66
CA VAL A 533 -14.94 -1.29 -10.83
C VAL A 533 -15.08 -0.28 -11.96
N TYR A 534 -13.97 0.15 -12.55
CA TYR A 534 -14.01 1.06 -13.67
C TYR A 534 -14.48 0.34 -14.94
N ASP A 535 -15.17 1.05 -15.83
CA ASP A 535 -15.75 0.51 -17.07
C ASP A 535 -14.73 -0.28 -17.93
N THR A 536 -13.45 0.11 -17.88
CA THR A 536 -12.36 -0.59 -18.57
C THR A 536 -12.15 -2.01 -18.09
N ASP A 537 -12.44 -2.27 -16.82
CA ASP A 537 -12.12 -3.54 -16.15
C ASP A 537 -13.36 -4.42 -15.97
N VAL A 538 -14.56 -3.87 -16.20
CA VAL A 538 -15.84 -4.58 -16.07
C VAL A 538 -15.87 -5.84 -16.95
N ALA A 539 -15.38 -5.74 -18.20
CA ALA A 539 -15.35 -6.87 -19.13
C ALA A 539 -14.45 -8.01 -18.62
N ASP A 540 -13.27 -7.68 -18.09
CA ASP A 540 -12.34 -8.66 -17.55
C ASP A 540 -12.86 -9.32 -16.27
N VAL A 541 -13.52 -8.54 -15.40
CA VAL A 541 -14.18 -9.06 -14.19
C VAL A 541 -15.29 -10.04 -14.58
N LEU A 542 -16.17 -9.67 -15.51
CA LEU A 542 -17.28 -10.53 -15.95
C LEU A 542 -16.77 -11.83 -16.61
N LYS A 543 -15.73 -11.73 -17.43
CA LYS A 543 -15.03 -12.87 -18.05
C LYS A 543 -14.43 -13.81 -17.00
N ALA A 544 -13.80 -13.27 -15.95
CA ALA A 544 -13.19 -14.06 -14.89
C ALA A 544 -14.20 -14.92 -14.09
N PHE A 545 -15.47 -14.53 -14.09
CA PHE A 545 -16.56 -15.26 -13.43
C PHE A 545 -17.44 -16.07 -14.38
N GLY A 546 -17.06 -16.19 -15.66
CA GLY A 546 -17.82 -16.95 -16.65
C GLY A 546 -19.21 -16.39 -16.91
N VAL A 547 -19.45 -15.12 -16.57
CA VAL A 547 -20.68 -14.42 -16.88
C VAL A 547 -20.57 -13.96 -18.33
N ASN A 548 -21.25 -14.63 -19.25
CA ASN A 548 -21.38 -14.21 -20.64
C ASN A 548 -22.31 -12.99 -20.72
N SER A 549 -21.84 -11.85 -20.23
CA SER A 549 -22.44 -10.55 -20.55
C SER A 549 -21.85 -10.12 -21.88
N SER A 550 -22.64 -10.15 -22.95
CA SER A 550 -22.36 -9.36 -24.13
C SER A 550 -22.56 -7.88 -23.75
N VAL A 551 -21.59 -7.29 -23.04
CA VAL A 551 -21.54 -5.83 -22.89
C VAL A 551 -21.26 -5.31 -24.29
N LYS A 552 -22.31 -4.94 -25.01
CA LYS A 552 -22.18 -4.24 -26.28
C LYS A 552 -21.52 -2.91 -25.96
N LEU A 553 -20.23 -2.80 -26.28
CA LEU A 553 -19.52 -1.53 -26.32
C LEU A 553 -20.34 -0.58 -27.20
N THR A 554 -20.98 0.42 -26.58
CA THR A 554 -21.68 1.48 -27.30
C THR A 554 -20.66 2.31 -28.08
N ASP A 555 -21.02 2.76 -29.28
CA ASP A 555 -20.17 3.59 -30.15
C ASP A 555 -19.67 4.85 -29.44
N GLU A 556 -20.51 5.47 -28.60
CA GLU A 556 -20.15 6.64 -27.79
C GLU A 556 -19.07 6.36 -26.73
N ALA A 557 -19.08 5.20 -26.09
CA ALA A 557 -18.12 4.82 -25.06
C ALA A 557 -16.72 4.57 -25.66
N VAL A 558 -16.66 3.95 -26.85
CA VAL A 558 -15.42 3.70 -27.58
C VAL A 558 -14.78 5.01 -28.03
N VAL A 559 -15.58 5.94 -28.56
CA VAL A 559 -15.09 7.27 -28.96
C VAL A 559 -14.60 8.08 -27.76
N LYS A 560 -15.30 8.03 -26.62
CA LYS A 560 -14.88 8.70 -25.38
C LYS A 560 -13.53 8.18 -24.88
N ALA A 561 -13.37 6.86 -24.78
CA ALA A 561 -12.12 6.24 -24.34
C ALA A 561 -10.94 6.55 -25.28
N LEU A 562 -11.17 6.59 -26.60
CA LEU A 562 -10.15 7.00 -27.57
C LEU A 562 -9.79 8.49 -27.42
N ARG A 563 -10.74 9.38 -27.11
CA ARG A 563 -10.45 10.79 -26.80
C ARG A 563 -9.61 10.97 -25.53
N GLU A 564 -9.79 10.07 -24.56
CA GLU A 564 -9.02 10.02 -23.31
C GLU A 564 -7.68 9.28 -23.41
N ASN A 565 -7.21 8.99 -24.64
CA ASN A 565 -5.91 8.37 -24.91
C ASN A 565 -5.78 6.91 -24.40
N ARG A 566 -6.90 6.19 -24.24
CA ARG A 566 -6.95 4.78 -23.83
C ARG A 566 -7.06 3.85 -25.05
N SER A 567 -6.56 2.62 -24.91
CA SER A 567 -6.66 1.57 -25.95
C SER A 567 -7.83 0.63 -25.69
N ILE A 568 -8.52 0.20 -26.75
CA ILE A 568 -9.67 -0.71 -26.69
C ILE A 568 -9.38 -1.92 -27.59
N THR A 569 -9.64 -3.12 -27.09
CA THR A 569 -9.59 -4.35 -27.89
C THR A 569 -10.98 -4.66 -28.44
N ILE A 570 -11.08 -4.92 -29.75
CA ILE A 570 -12.26 -5.43 -30.42
C ILE A 570 -12.04 -6.89 -30.82
N GLU A 571 -13.06 -7.72 -30.66
CA GLU A 571 -13.03 -9.14 -31.04
C GLU A 571 -13.75 -9.41 -32.38
N GLN A 572 -14.62 -8.49 -32.81
CA GLN A 572 -15.33 -8.55 -34.09
C GLN A 572 -15.13 -7.24 -34.87
N PRO A 573 -15.09 -7.28 -36.21
CA PRO A 573 -15.17 -8.46 -37.08
C PRO A 573 -13.91 -9.35 -37.05
N PHE A 574 -12.82 -8.87 -36.44
CA PHE A 574 -11.59 -9.62 -36.15
C PHE A 574 -10.93 -9.04 -34.89
N GLY A 575 -10.01 -9.79 -34.29
CA GLY A 575 -9.23 -9.34 -33.14
C GLY A 575 -8.32 -8.16 -33.50
N ALA A 576 -8.60 -6.97 -32.98
CA ALA A 576 -7.78 -5.78 -33.20
C ALA A 576 -7.80 -4.83 -32.00
N VAL A 577 -6.84 -3.91 -31.93
CA VAL A 577 -6.72 -2.93 -30.85
C VAL A 577 -6.81 -1.52 -31.42
N LEU A 578 -7.85 -0.77 -31.06
CA LEU A 578 -7.94 0.65 -31.32
C LEU A 578 -7.14 1.41 -30.27
N LYS A 579 -6.19 2.23 -30.69
CA LYS A 579 -5.35 3.03 -29.78
C LYS A 579 -5.01 4.38 -30.39
N ARG A 580 -4.64 5.36 -29.57
CA ARG A 580 -3.99 6.57 -30.09
C ARG A 580 -2.49 6.34 -30.25
N SER A 581 -2.00 6.67 -31.44
CA SER A 581 -0.59 6.56 -31.79
C SER A 581 -0.08 7.90 -32.29
N ARG A 582 1.10 8.30 -31.80
CA ARG A 582 1.78 9.50 -32.29
C ARG A 582 2.51 9.16 -33.59
N VAL A 583 2.18 9.86 -34.67
CA VAL A 583 2.77 9.71 -36.00
C VAL A 583 3.11 11.09 -36.52
N ALA A 584 4.39 11.34 -36.83
CA ALA A 584 4.89 12.63 -37.33
C ALA A 584 4.50 13.86 -36.47
N GLY A 585 4.34 13.67 -35.15
CA GLY A 585 3.94 14.73 -34.21
C GLY A 585 2.46 14.76 -33.89
N ASP A 586 1.61 14.21 -34.75
CA ASP A 586 0.16 14.19 -34.59
C ASP A 586 -0.32 12.95 -33.83
N LEU A 587 -1.31 13.13 -32.94
CA LEU A 587 -2.01 12.03 -32.29
C LEU A 587 -3.12 11.51 -33.21
N ARG A 588 -2.94 10.31 -33.78
CA ARG A 588 -3.92 9.68 -34.69
C ARG A 588 -4.53 8.43 -34.06
N ILE A 589 -5.75 8.09 -34.43
CA ILE A 589 -6.41 6.85 -33.99
C ILE A 589 -5.94 5.73 -34.92
N GLU A 590 -5.26 4.72 -34.38
CA GLU A 590 -4.72 3.56 -35.09
C GLU A 590 -5.52 2.30 -34.74
N ILE A 591 -5.76 1.46 -35.75
CA ILE A 591 -6.27 0.09 -35.58
C ILE A 591 -5.07 -0.86 -35.73
N ALA A 592 -4.60 -1.41 -34.62
CA ALA A 592 -3.47 -2.33 -34.57
C ALA A 592 -3.94 -3.80 -34.58
N GLY A 593 -3.16 -4.68 -35.21
CA GLY A 593 -3.46 -6.13 -35.25
C GLY A 593 -4.40 -6.57 -36.38
N VAL A 594 -4.69 -5.70 -37.35
CA VAL A 594 -5.56 -6.01 -38.49
C VAL A 594 -4.96 -7.11 -39.39
N PRO A 595 -5.73 -8.18 -39.70
CA PRO A 595 -5.36 -9.17 -40.73
C PRO A 595 -5.23 -8.55 -42.13
N ALA A 596 -4.24 -8.97 -42.92
CA ALA A 596 -3.91 -8.34 -44.21
C ALA A 596 -5.05 -8.38 -45.24
N ASP A 597 -5.91 -9.40 -45.18
CA ASP A 597 -7.10 -9.59 -46.02
C ASP A 597 -8.23 -8.61 -45.70
N GLN A 598 -8.22 -7.99 -44.51
CA GLN A 598 -9.27 -7.05 -44.06
C GLN A 598 -8.93 -5.58 -44.37
N ILE A 599 -7.73 -5.31 -44.89
CA ILE A 599 -7.28 -3.93 -45.19
C ILE A 599 -8.16 -3.24 -46.23
N GLU A 600 -8.57 -3.96 -47.28
CA GLU A 600 -9.44 -3.39 -48.32
C GLU A 600 -10.84 -3.07 -47.79
N TRP A 601 -11.40 -3.91 -46.91
CA TRP A 601 -12.66 -3.61 -46.23
C TRP A 601 -12.56 -2.40 -45.30
N LEU A 602 -11.47 -2.27 -44.54
CA LEU A 602 -11.27 -1.09 -43.69
C LEU A 602 -11.23 0.23 -44.48
N LYS A 603 -10.71 0.19 -45.72
CA LYS A 603 -10.73 1.37 -46.61
C LYS A 603 -12.14 1.73 -47.06
N THR A 604 -13.03 0.75 -47.29
CA THR A 604 -14.41 1.04 -47.72
C THR A 604 -15.25 1.70 -46.62
N ILE A 605 -14.94 1.43 -45.35
CA ILE A 605 -15.61 2.06 -44.21
C ILE A 605 -14.98 3.40 -43.79
N GLY A 606 -13.91 3.86 -44.47
CA GLY A 606 -13.32 5.19 -44.28
C GLY A 606 -11.96 5.23 -43.59
N CYS A 607 -11.30 4.09 -43.32
CA CYS A 607 -9.93 4.07 -42.82
C CYS A 607 -8.93 4.37 -43.96
N PHE A 608 -7.75 4.88 -43.60
CA PHE A 608 -6.63 5.05 -44.53
C PHE A 608 -5.37 4.36 -44.01
N THR A 609 -4.45 4.03 -44.92
CA THR A 609 -3.22 3.30 -44.59
C THR A 609 -1.98 4.10 -44.90
N GLU A 610 -0.98 4.02 -44.03
CA GLU A 610 0.36 4.56 -44.29
C GLU A 610 1.42 3.50 -44.01
N ILE A 611 2.52 3.52 -44.75
CA ILE A 611 3.66 2.63 -44.53
C ILE A 611 4.67 3.37 -43.64
N ILE A 612 4.82 2.92 -42.39
CA ILE A 612 5.73 3.52 -41.40
C ILE A 612 6.62 2.42 -40.84
N ALA A 613 7.94 2.63 -40.85
CA ALA A 613 8.93 1.65 -40.40
C ALA A 613 8.72 0.25 -41.01
N TYR A 614 8.52 0.20 -42.35
CA TYR A 614 8.29 -1.03 -43.13
C TYR A 614 7.05 -1.84 -42.71
N ARG A 615 6.08 -1.23 -42.03
CA ARG A 615 4.79 -1.83 -41.69
C ARG A 615 3.63 -0.97 -42.18
N THR A 616 2.64 -1.59 -42.80
CA THR A 616 1.36 -0.94 -43.12
C THR A 616 0.58 -0.73 -41.83
N ARG A 617 0.35 0.54 -41.47
CA ARG A 617 -0.45 0.95 -40.31
C ARG A 617 -1.76 1.56 -40.80
N ILE A 618 -2.84 1.33 -40.07
CA ILE A 618 -4.19 1.70 -40.48
C ILE A 618 -4.75 2.70 -39.49
N PHE A 619 -5.31 3.79 -40.01
CA PHE A 619 -5.76 4.93 -39.23
C PHE A 619 -7.22 5.30 -39.53
N VAL A 620 -7.89 5.81 -38.51
CA VAL A 620 -9.24 6.36 -38.57
C VAL A 620 -9.16 7.88 -38.76
N PRO A 621 -9.99 8.51 -39.61
CA PRO A 621 -10.05 9.96 -39.77
C PRO A 621 -10.31 10.67 -38.43
N ALA A 622 -9.50 11.68 -38.11
CA ALA A 622 -9.55 12.37 -36.82
C ALA A 622 -10.81 13.24 -36.65
N ASP A 623 -11.33 13.78 -37.75
CA ASP A 623 -12.42 14.75 -37.74
C ASP A 623 -13.81 14.11 -37.65
N ASN A 624 -13.93 12.79 -37.93
CA ASN A 624 -15.21 12.08 -37.95
C ASN A 624 -15.02 10.56 -37.69
N PRO A 625 -14.64 10.15 -36.47
CA PRO A 625 -14.42 8.74 -36.14
C PRO A 625 -15.71 7.94 -35.92
N GLU A 626 -16.85 8.60 -35.66
CA GLU A 626 -18.10 7.92 -35.31
C GLU A 626 -18.59 6.90 -36.36
N PRO A 627 -18.57 7.19 -37.68
CA PRO A 627 -19.05 6.25 -38.71
C PRO A 627 -18.17 4.99 -38.82
N VAL A 628 -16.86 5.14 -38.65
CA VAL A 628 -15.88 4.04 -38.74
C VAL A 628 -16.02 3.12 -37.52
N VAL A 629 -16.11 3.71 -36.33
CA VAL A 629 -16.32 2.96 -35.08
C VAL A 629 -17.66 2.22 -35.12
N ARG A 630 -18.72 2.87 -35.63
CA ARG A 630 -20.03 2.24 -35.80
C ARG A 630 -19.99 1.06 -36.78
N ALA A 631 -19.28 1.18 -37.89
CA ALA A 631 -19.12 0.11 -38.86
C ALA A 631 -18.28 -1.07 -38.33
N LEU A 632 -17.27 -0.79 -37.48
CA LEU A 632 -16.46 -1.80 -36.80
C LEU A 632 -17.23 -2.58 -35.73
N LEU A 633 -18.18 -1.93 -35.06
CA LEU A 633 -18.99 -2.53 -33.99
C LEU A 633 -20.33 -3.08 -34.49
N ALA A 634 -20.63 -2.95 -35.79
CA ALA A 634 -21.84 -3.49 -36.39
C ALA A 634 -21.78 -5.04 -36.36
N PRO A 635 -22.85 -5.72 -35.94
CA PRO A 635 -22.92 -7.17 -36.04
C PRO A 635 -22.91 -7.58 -37.52
N LEU A 636 -22.09 -8.59 -37.85
CA LEU A 636 -22.06 -9.23 -39.17
C LEU A 636 -23.38 -9.94 -39.50
#